data_AF-A0A928JA01-F1
#
_entry.id   AF-A0A928JA01-F1
#
_cell.length_a   1.000
_cell.length_b   1.000
_cell.length_c   1.000
_cell.angle_alpha   90.00
_cell.angle_beta   90.00
_cell.angle_gamma   90.00
#
_symmetry.space_group_name_H-M   'P 1'
#
loop_
_entity.id
_entity.type
_entity.pdbx_description
1 polymer ?
#
loop_
_entity_poly.entity_id
_entity_poly.type
_entity_poly.pdbx_seq_one_letter_code
_entity_poly.pdbx_strand_id
1 'polypeptide(L)'
;MKTVKKLCSFFIAVLTLVSAVSVSCTTEAATPSLKASSALTISAEDGYLHGIWGTVTAEKLAAEFEDTVQISSNGKAISGSTAVSSDDTVSAGGTSISVLIYGDSDRNGRINLSDVSMMLKHIAKWEVTPCIAASDTDMNDKVTLADVSSLLRWIAGWDITLGDSVFPKTELKLNGNFSIVIPKIYDPFEMEAAKLLSAALDKIYGENKGNGRIITDDMSAVCEILVGNTARSRSADARKKLGEFEWSYDIPTNRSVVITGSDPIGTYEAVSAFVWDLFGYVDRNNVISSYNKWNGSEYVTVNTSSTLTTGTKYIYDHGPSERSLTLGGRDISEYVIVDKSGHSDSAELLRRAIERETGHSLSVVSKKEAVSAPTIRLGIGKEESGEFLIGLSTNVFAIGLSGDDILIDVLDYSKLLHAVRAFDEWYIRGGLDLTEGEIKYGGIGSNLLRETSRTDTDISDGVTYSEIRYTDKNGLPVIAYVVKADRGAERVMMGMMDNGTAVTNSKATVLDAINAAEADGIDIAAGVNADFFHIESDYSPVGLCVKDGVILKQNTETKPWIAVMKDGTFDCGIAGEARSKITSMDQGFGASHVLLKYGIVYQDGVGDSFGEIRHPRTAMGYDGEGNVYLIVVDGRRPKLSNGASLLDLTIIFRDLGVTSGVNLDGGGSSTMIVDEDGFVTKNSPSDGALRKVFNSVLIKK
;
A
#
# COMPACT_ATOMS: atom_id res chain seq x y z
N MET A 1 -30.41 -66.62 -7.50
CA MET A 1 -30.09 -67.83 -8.33
C MET A 1 -29.02 -67.47 -9.34
N LYS A 2 -28.35 -68.45 -9.96
CA LYS A 2 -27.25 -68.24 -10.94
C LYS A 2 -27.74 -68.33 -12.41
N THR A 3 -26.83 -67.99 -13.32
CA THR A 3 -26.62 -68.50 -14.70
C THR A 3 -27.49 -68.01 -15.89
N VAL A 4 -26.84 -67.21 -16.76
CA VAL A 4 -26.62 -67.47 -18.23
C VAL A 4 -27.83 -67.20 -19.17
N LYS A 5 -27.71 -66.49 -20.32
CA LYS A 5 -26.89 -66.82 -21.53
C LYS A 5 -26.79 -65.65 -22.56
N LYS A 6 -25.58 -65.43 -23.14
CA LYS A 6 -25.18 -65.18 -24.58
C LYS A 6 -26.07 -64.29 -25.51
N LEU A 7 -25.61 -63.58 -26.56
CA LEU A 7 -24.33 -63.27 -27.28
C LEU A 7 -24.58 -61.91 -28.06
N CYS A 8 -23.75 -61.21 -28.85
CA CYS A 8 -22.45 -61.32 -29.54
C CYS A 8 -21.67 -59.98 -29.39
N SER A 9 -20.40 -59.73 -29.76
CA SER A 9 -19.36 -60.39 -30.58
C SER A 9 -19.30 -60.06 -32.09
N PHE A 10 -18.43 -59.12 -32.50
CA PHE A 10 -17.49 -59.34 -33.61
C PHE A 10 -16.28 -58.39 -33.55
N PHE A 11 -15.08 -58.93 -33.75
CA PHE A 11 -13.81 -58.22 -33.94
C PHE A 11 -13.36 -58.51 -35.38
N ILE A 12 -12.83 -57.51 -36.12
CA ILE A 12 -12.08 -57.77 -37.34
C ILE A 12 -10.81 -56.90 -37.34
N ALA A 13 -9.66 -57.56 -37.32
CA ALA A 13 -8.39 -57.01 -37.75
C ALA A 13 -7.86 -57.92 -38.86
N VAL A 14 -7.49 -57.36 -40.01
CA VAL A 14 -6.83 -58.09 -41.10
C VAL A 14 -5.62 -57.29 -41.55
N LEU A 15 -4.46 -57.94 -41.57
CA LEU A 15 -3.19 -57.37 -41.99
C LEU A 15 -2.86 -57.90 -43.40
N THR A 16 -2.75 -57.01 -44.39
CA THR A 16 -2.13 -57.30 -45.70
C THR A 16 -1.30 -56.09 -46.16
N LEU A 17 -0.30 -56.33 -47.01
CA LEU A 17 0.82 -55.41 -47.26
C LEU A 17 0.86 -54.96 -48.75
N VAL A 18 1.60 -53.88 -49.01
CA VAL A 18 1.93 -53.31 -50.36
C VAL A 18 0.72 -52.70 -51.09
N SER A 19 0.59 -51.37 -51.20
CA SER A 19 1.49 -50.49 -51.96
C SER A 19 1.39 -49.01 -51.53
N ALA A 20 2.42 -48.21 -51.77
CA ALA A 20 2.42 -46.79 -51.41
C ALA A 20 1.60 -45.94 -52.39
N VAL A 21 0.58 -45.26 -51.86
CA VAL A 21 -0.09 -44.11 -52.50
C VAL A 21 -0.11 -42.97 -51.48
N SER A 22 0.41 -41.81 -51.86
CA SER A 22 0.43 -40.61 -51.01
C SER A 22 -0.97 -40.00 -50.93
N VAL A 23 -1.77 -40.45 -49.97
CA VAL A 23 -3.01 -39.77 -49.58
C VAL A 23 -2.63 -38.51 -48.81
N SER A 24 -3.22 -37.37 -49.18
CA SER A 24 -3.04 -36.09 -48.50
C SER A 24 -3.46 -36.19 -47.03
N CYS A 25 -2.69 -35.58 -46.12
CA CYS A 25 -3.06 -35.48 -44.72
C CYS A 25 -4.46 -34.88 -44.58
N THR A 26 -5.40 -35.65 -44.04
CA THR A 26 -6.68 -35.12 -43.57
C THR A 26 -6.38 -34.28 -42.34
N THR A 27 -6.63 -32.97 -42.43
CA THR A 27 -6.64 -32.10 -41.25
C THR A 27 -7.59 -32.67 -40.22
N GLU A 28 -7.16 -32.78 -38.97
CA GLU A 28 -8.06 -33.09 -37.86
C GLU A 28 -9.15 -32.02 -37.82
N ALA A 29 -10.39 -32.44 -37.58
CA ALA A 29 -11.53 -31.52 -37.61
C ALA A 29 -11.43 -30.58 -36.40
N ALA A 30 -11.20 -29.29 -36.67
CA ALA A 30 -11.05 -28.30 -35.61
C ALA A 30 -12.35 -28.08 -34.84
N THR A 31 -12.25 -27.98 -33.52
CA THR A 31 -13.28 -27.44 -32.62
C THR A 31 -13.51 -25.96 -32.96
N PRO A 32 -14.73 -25.39 -32.85
CA PRO A 32 -14.98 -24.00 -33.20
C PRO A 32 -14.11 -23.02 -32.38
N SER A 33 -13.35 -22.16 -33.05
CA SER A 33 -12.40 -21.24 -32.41
C SER A 33 -13.09 -19.99 -31.88
N LEU A 34 -13.00 -19.74 -30.58
CA LEU A 34 -13.48 -18.50 -29.95
C LEU A 34 -12.52 -17.34 -30.17
N LYS A 35 -13.06 -16.13 -30.29
CA LYS A 35 -12.26 -14.90 -30.34
C LYS A 35 -11.48 -14.70 -29.05
N ALA A 36 -10.24 -14.20 -29.18
CA ALA A 36 -9.44 -13.75 -28.04
C ALA A 36 -10.11 -12.66 -27.17
N SER A 37 -11.19 -12.03 -27.63
CA SER A 37 -12.00 -11.06 -26.87
C SER A 37 -13.17 -11.66 -26.08
N SER A 38 -13.53 -12.92 -26.35
CA SER A 38 -14.71 -13.57 -25.77
C SER A 38 -14.58 -13.78 -24.25
N ALA A 39 -15.71 -14.10 -23.60
CA ALA A 39 -15.76 -14.65 -22.23
C ALA A 39 -16.43 -16.03 -22.19
N LEU A 40 -16.75 -16.60 -23.36
CA LEU A 40 -17.15 -18.00 -23.42
C LEU A 40 -15.91 -18.88 -23.23
N THR A 41 -16.09 -20.07 -22.68
CA THR A 41 -15.03 -21.08 -22.56
C THR A 41 -15.50 -22.41 -23.14
N ILE A 42 -14.58 -23.13 -23.77
CA ILE A 42 -14.80 -24.46 -24.35
C ILE A 42 -14.24 -25.47 -23.37
N SER A 43 -15.11 -26.23 -22.72
CA SER A 43 -14.71 -27.33 -21.84
C SER A 43 -14.58 -28.62 -22.65
N ALA A 44 -13.37 -29.17 -22.70
CA ALA A 44 -13.12 -30.48 -23.30
C ALA A 44 -13.46 -31.65 -22.34
N GLU A 45 -13.75 -31.35 -21.07
CA GLU A 45 -14.03 -32.35 -20.03
C GLU A 45 -15.53 -32.71 -19.98
N ASP A 46 -16.40 -31.70 -20.01
CA ASP A 46 -17.87 -31.88 -20.03
C ASP A 46 -18.49 -31.76 -21.43
N GLY A 47 -17.77 -31.18 -22.41
CA GLY A 47 -18.22 -31.03 -23.80
C GLY A 47 -19.11 -29.80 -24.07
N TYR A 48 -19.16 -28.84 -23.16
CA TYR A 48 -19.98 -27.63 -23.28
C TYR A 48 -19.18 -26.34 -23.57
N LEU A 49 -19.90 -25.43 -24.22
CA LEU A 49 -19.61 -24.01 -24.33
C LEU A 49 -20.25 -23.28 -23.15
N HIS A 50 -19.41 -22.85 -22.21
CA HIS A 50 -19.79 -22.20 -20.95
C HIS A 50 -19.85 -20.68 -21.06
N GLY A 51 -20.42 -20.03 -20.04
CA GLY A 51 -20.44 -18.57 -19.85
C GLY A 51 -21.66 -17.85 -20.43
N ILE A 52 -22.65 -18.57 -20.98
CA ILE A 52 -23.86 -17.97 -21.56
C ILE A 52 -24.91 -17.77 -20.46
N TRP A 53 -25.45 -16.55 -20.35
CA TRP A 53 -26.37 -16.16 -19.29
C TRP A 53 -27.63 -15.49 -19.84
N GLY A 54 -28.81 -15.98 -19.43
CA GLY A 54 -30.09 -15.52 -19.95
C GLY A 54 -30.33 -15.86 -21.43
N THR A 55 -31.30 -15.20 -22.06
CA THR A 55 -31.66 -15.46 -23.47
C THR A 55 -30.67 -14.80 -24.43
N VAL A 56 -29.73 -15.57 -24.97
CA VAL A 56 -28.87 -15.18 -26.10
C VAL A 56 -29.57 -15.49 -27.44
N THR A 57 -29.23 -14.74 -28.50
CA THR A 57 -29.68 -15.03 -29.87
C THR A 57 -28.58 -15.70 -30.67
N ALA A 58 -28.95 -16.51 -31.67
CA ALA A 58 -28.00 -17.21 -32.54
C ALA A 58 -27.00 -16.26 -33.21
N GLU A 59 -27.46 -15.07 -33.66
CA GLU A 59 -26.57 -14.02 -34.20
C GLU A 59 -25.53 -13.52 -33.19
N LYS A 60 -25.91 -13.32 -31.92
CA LYS A 60 -24.96 -12.90 -30.87
C LYS A 60 -23.98 -14.01 -30.53
N LEU A 61 -24.44 -15.26 -30.43
CA LEU A 61 -23.58 -16.39 -30.10
C LEU A 61 -22.59 -16.68 -31.24
N ALA A 62 -23.03 -16.63 -32.49
CA ALA A 62 -22.15 -16.81 -33.65
C ALA A 62 -21.08 -15.71 -33.76
N ALA A 63 -21.37 -14.50 -33.27
CA ALA A 63 -20.43 -13.39 -33.26
C ALA A 63 -19.23 -13.58 -32.29
N GLU A 64 -19.26 -14.54 -31.37
CA GLU A 64 -18.14 -14.81 -30.45
C GLU A 64 -17.01 -15.66 -31.06
N PHE A 65 -17.24 -16.29 -32.22
CA PHE A 65 -16.29 -17.17 -32.88
C PHE A 65 -15.45 -16.43 -33.94
N GLU A 66 -14.21 -16.90 -34.14
CA GLU A 66 -13.36 -16.54 -35.28
C GLU A 66 -13.78 -17.32 -36.53
N ASP A 67 -14.19 -18.57 -36.34
CA ASP A 67 -14.76 -19.44 -37.36
C ASP A 67 -16.18 -19.04 -37.78
N THR A 68 -16.54 -19.33 -39.03
CA THR A 68 -17.95 -19.26 -39.47
C THR A 68 -18.71 -20.47 -38.95
N VAL A 69 -19.35 -20.32 -37.79
CA VAL A 69 -20.11 -21.38 -37.12
C VAL A 69 -21.56 -21.51 -37.62
N GLN A 70 -22.08 -22.74 -37.64
CA GLN A 70 -23.51 -23.02 -37.72
C GLN A 70 -24.03 -23.40 -36.32
N ILE A 71 -25.04 -22.67 -35.84
CA ILE A 71 -25.77 -22.99 -34.61
C ILE A 71 -27.02 -23.78 -34.99
N SER A 72 -27.30 -24.87 -34.28
CA SER A 72 -28.45 -25.74 -34.55
C SER A 72 -29.19 -26.16 -33.27
N SER A 73 -30.49 -25.88 -33.23
CA SER A 73 -31.38 -26.39 -32.16
C SER A 73 -32.10 -27.64 -32.64
N ASN A 74 -32.09 -28.70 -31.82
CA ASN A 74 -32.75 -29.98 -32.12
C ASN A 74 -32.42 -30.51 -33.55
N GLY A 75 -31.16 -30.35 -33.97
CA GLY A 75 -30.67 -30.75 -35.30
C GLY A 75 -31.10 -29.85 -36.47
N LYS A 76 -31.67 -28.67 -36.23
CA LYS A 76 -32.06 -27.69 -37.26
C LYS A 76 -31.29 -26.39 -37.08
N ALA A 77 -30.70 -25.88 -38.16
CA ALA A 77 -29.98 -24.61 -38.13
C ALA A 77 -30.88 -23.44 -37.67
N ILE A 78 -30.35 -22.59 -36.80
CA ILE A 78 -30.98 -21.36 -36.30
C ILE A 78 -30.07 -20.15 -36.53
N SER A 79 -30.64 -18.96 -36.70
CA SER A 79 -29.92 -17.77 -37.14
C SER A 79 -30.63 -16.47 -36.76
N GLY A 80 -29.93 -15.35 -36.72
CA GLY A 80 -30.54 -14.04 -36.45
C GLY A 80 -31.01 -13.93 -35.00
N SER A 81 -32.22 -13.39 -34.82
CA SER A 81 -32.85 -13.15 -33.52
C SER A 81 -33.51 -14.38 -32.86
N THR A 82 -33.38 -15.58 -33.44
CA THR A 82 -33.81 -16.83 -32.78
C THR A 82 -33.00 -17.05 -31.50
N ALA A 83 -33.70 -17.35 -30.39
CA ALA A 83 -33.06 -17.69 -29.12
C ALA A 83 -32.30 -19.02 -29.21
N VAL A 84 -31.24 -19.16 -28.41
CA VAL A 84 -30.50 -20.41 -28.22
C VAL A 84 -30.88 -21.02 -26.86
N SER A 85 -30.93 -22.34 -26.79
CA SER A 85 -31.23 -23.13 -25.58
C SER A 85 -30.01 -23.90 -25.06
N SER A 86 -30.08 -24.38 -23.82
CA SER A 86 -29.20 -25.46 -23.35
C SER A 86 -29.35 -26.73 -24.19
N ASP A 87 -28.24 -27.42 -24.44
CA ASP A 87 -28.09 -28.56 -25.37
C ASP A 87 -28.37 -28.24 -26.87
N ASP A 88 -28.51 -26.96 -27.27
CA ASP A 88 -28.30 -26.55 -28.67
C ASP A 88 -26.82 -26.73 -29.06
N THR A 89 -26.51 -26.84 -30.35
CA THR A 89 -25.14 -27.14 -30.81
C THR A 89 -24.53 -26.01 -31.64
N VAL A 90 -23.27 -25.65 -31.37
CA VAL A 90 -22.43 -24.82 -32.24
C VAL A 90 -21.48 -25.73 -33.01
N SER A 91 -21.35 -25.54 -34.33
CA SER A 91 -20.58 -26.44 -35.19
C SER A 91 -19.73 -25.71 -36.23
N ALA A 92 -18.51 -26.22 -36.46
CA ALA A 92 -17.57 -25.79 -37.50
C ALA A 92 -16.68 -27.00 -37.88
N GLY A 93 -16.13 -27.02 -39.10
CA GLY A 93 -15.14 -28.03 -39.52
C GLY A 93 -15.58 -29.51 -39.55
N GLY A 94 -16.82 -29.82 -39.14
CA GLY A 94 -17.29 -31.19 -38.89
C GLY A 94 -17.34 -31.60 -37.40
N THR A 95 -16.93 -30.72 -36.48
CA THR A 95 -17.13 -30.87 -35.03
C THR A 95 -18.37 -30.13 -34.56
N SER A 96 -18.82 -30.44 -33.34
CA SER A 96 -19.91 -29.73 -32.66
C SER A 96 -19.69 -29.70 -31.15
N ILE A 97 -20.00 -28.58 -30.52
CA ILE A 97 -20.00 -28.40 -29.06
C ILE A 97 -21.41 -28.03 -28.58
N SER A 98 -21.81 -28.51 -27.41
CA SER A 98 -23.12 -28.21 -26.81
C SER A 98 -23.10 -26.84 -26.13
N VAL A 99 -24.22 -26.12 -26.16
CA VAL A 99 -24.43 -24.85 -25.45
C VAL A 99 -24.90 -25.13 -24.04
N LEU A 100 -24.30 -24.47 -23.04
CA LEU A 100 -24.77 -24.48 -21.67
C LEU A 100 -25.28 -23.09 -21.24
N ILE A 101 -26.57 -23.02 -20.89
CA ILE A 101 -27.20 -21.84 -20.30
C ILE A 101 -27.68 -22.24 -18.90
N TYR A 102 -26.91 -21.91 -17.87
CA TYR A 102 -27.27 -22.20 -16.48
C TYR A 102 -28.64 -21.58 -16.15
N GLY A 103 -29.54 -22.42 -15.63
CA GLY A 103 -30.95 -22.08 -15.38
C GLY A 103 -31.95 -22.53 -16.46
N ASP A 104 -31.54 -22.77 -17.71
CA ASP A 104 -32.42 -23.30 -18.78
C ASP A 104 -32.53 -24.83 -18.67
N SER A 105 -33.23 -25.27 -17.63
CA SER A 105 -33.33 -26.69 -17.24
C SER A 105 -34.30 -27.48 -18.12
N ASP A 106 -35.27 -26.84 -18.77
CA ASP A 106 -36.18 -27.51 -19.72
C ASP A 106 -35.83 -27.32 -21.21
N ARG A 107 -34.78 -26.54 -21.52
CA ARG A 107 -34.23 -26.26 -22.87
C ARG A 107 -35.13 -25.38 -23.74
N ASN A 108 -35.83 -24.42 -23.15
CA ASN A 108 -36.67 -23.48 -23.89
C ASN A 108 -35.95 -22.16 -24.28
N GLY A 109 -34.72 -21.95 -23.81
CA GLY A 109 -33.92 -20.73 -24.06
C GLY A 109 -34.39 -19.52 -23.25
N ARG A 110 -35.18 -19.74 -22.20
CA ARG A 110 -35.70 -18.70 -21.29
C ARG A 110 -35.74 -19.23 -19.87
N ILE A 111 -34.85 -18.72 -19.04
CA ILE A 111 -34.78 -19.04 -17.62
C ILE A 111 -36.03 -18.50 -16.90
N ASN A 112 -36.92 -19.37 -16.42
CA ASN A 112 -38.19 -18.97 -15.80
C ASN A 112 -38.75 -20.01 -14.80
N LEU A 113 -39.99 -19.81 -14.33
CA LEU A 113 -40.64 -20.72 -13.36
C LEU A 113 -40.94 -22.12 -13.94
N SER A 114 -40.90 -22.30 -15.27
CA SER A 114 -40.92 -23.62 -15.91
C SER A 114 -39.71 -24.47 -15.51
N ASP A 115 -38.51 -23.87 -15.53
CA ASP A 115 -37.25 -24.51 -15.17
C ASP A 115 -37.21 -24.89 -13.68
N VAL A 116 -37.66 -23.98 -12.81
CA VAL A 116 -37.89 -24.26 -11.38
C VAL A 116 -38.84 -25.45 -11.20
N SER A 117 -39.90 -25.53 -12.02
CA SER A 117 -40.81 -26.69 -12.01
C SER A 117 -40.13 -27.97 -12.51
N MET A 118 -39.26 -27.89 -13.52
CA MET A 118 -38.49 -29.02 -14.06
C MET A 118 -37.51 -29.58 -13.02
N MET A 119 -36.74 -28.71 -12.36
CA MET A 119 -35.82 -29.07 -11.28
C MET A 119 -36.55 -29.68 -10.08
N LEU A 120 -37.65 -29.06 -9.62
CA LEU A 120 -38.45 -29.60 -8.52
C LEU A 120 -39.05 -30.98 -8.83
N LYS A 121 -39.50 -31.22 -10.07
CA LYS A 121 -39.96 -32.54 -10.54
C LYS A 121 -38.82 -33.57 -10.54
N HIS A 122 -37.62 -33.18 -10.97
CA HIS A 122 -36.44 -34.05 -10.97
C HIS A 122 -36.03 -34.43 -9.53
N ILE A 123 -35.93 -33.45 -8.63
CA ILE A 123 -35.63 -33.66 -7.20
C ILE A 123 -36.71 -34.53 -6.52
N ALA A 124 -37.99 -34.35 -6.90
CA ALA A 124 -39.11 -35.18 -6.47
C ALA A 124 -39.19 -36.55 -7.17
N LYS A 125 -38.24 -36.89 -8.05
CA LYS A 125 -38.13 -38.17 -8.79
C LYS A 125 -39.33 -38.49 -9.68
N TRP A 126 -39.91 -37.47 -10.31
CA TRP A 126 -40.89 -37.65 -11.39
C TRP A 126 -40.17 -38.04 -12.68
N GLU A 127 -40.90 -38.63 -13.65
CA GLU A 127 -40.36 -38.93 -14.97
C GLU A 127 -40.21 -37.64 -15.81
N VAL A 128 -39.06 -36.97 -15.63
CA VAL A 128 -38.62 -35.78 -16.37
C VAL A 128 -37.13 -35.87 -16.73
N THR A 129 -36.75 -35.27 -17.86
CA THR A 129 -35.38 -35.24 -18.37
C THR A 129 -34.86 -33.80 -18.48
N PRO A 130 -34.45 -33.15 -17.37
CA PRO A 130 -33.82 -31.82 -17.40
C PRO A 130 -32.49 -31.83 -18.19
N CYS A 131 -31.94 -30.65 -18.47
CA CYS A 131 -30.50 -30.51 -18.70
C CYS A 131 -29.81 -30.45 -17.34
N ILE A 132 -29.13 -31.53 -16.94
CA ILE A 132 -28.54 -31.65 -15.59
C ILE A 132 -27.49 -30.56 -15.34
N ALA A 133 -26.61 -30.30 -16.31
CA ALA A 133 -25.62 -29.22 -16.22
C ALA A 133 -26.28 -27.84 -16.07
N ALA A 134 -27.39 -27.58 -16.77
CA ALA A 134 -28.13 -26.32 -16.63
C ALA A 134 -28.91 -26.22 -15.30
N SER A 135 -29.21 -27.35 -14.66
CA SER A 135 -29.86 -27.43 -13.34
C SER A 135 -28.87 -27.38 -12.16
N ASP A 136 -27.57 -27.54 -12.38
CA ASP A 136 -26.52 -27.35 -11.38
C ASP A 136 -26.04 -25.89 -11.44
N THR A 137 -26.75 -25.03 -10.72
CA THR A 137 -26.62 -23.56 -10.86
C THR A 137 -25.49 -22.96 -10.04
N ASP A 138 -24.99 -23.69 -9.04
CA ASP A 138 -23.81 -23.32 -8.24
C ASP A 138 -22.57 -24.19 -8.51
N MET A 139 -22.62 -25.04 -9.55
CA MET A 139 -21.51 -25.86 -10.06
C MET A 139 -20.91 -26.80 -9.00
N ASN A 140 -21.77 -27.56 -8.32
CA ASN A 140 -21.35 -28.52 -7.30
C ASN A 140 -21.48 -30.00 -7.73
N ASP A 141 -21.76 -30.28 -9.01
CA ASP A 141 -22.10 -31.59 -9.59
C ASP A 141 -23.43 -32.20 -9.08
N LYS A 142 -24.32 -31.40 -8.47
CA LYS A 142 -25.56 -31.91 -7.86
C LYS A 142 -26.71 -30.92 -7.99
N VAL A 143 -27.78 -31.35 -8.65
CA VAL A 143 -29.07 -30.63 -8.69
C VAL A 143 -29.80 -30.77 -7.34
N THR A 144 -29.89 -29.70 -6.57
CA THR A 144 -30.45 -29.69 -5.21
C THR A 144 -31.51 -28.59 -4.99
N LEU A 145 -32.02 -28.50 -3.76
CA LEU A 145 -32.86 -27.36 -3.36
C LEU A 145 -32.06 -26.05 -3.16
N ALA A 146 -30.71 -26.10 -3.10
CA ALA A 146 -29.89 -24.89 -3.17
C ALA A 146 -30.04 -24.24 -4.55
N ASP A 147 -29.93 -25.04 -5.61
CA ASP A 147 -30.06 -24.61 -7.00
C ASP A 147 -31.44 -24.04 -7.31
N VAL A 148 -32.49 -24.73 -6.84
CA VAL A 148 -33.86 -24.22 -6.93
C VAL A 148 -33.99 -22.87 -6.21
N SER A 149 -33.25 -22.64 -5.12
CA SER A 149 -33.23 -21.35 -4.43
C SER A 149 -32.45 -20.29 -5.21
N SER A 150 -31.27 -20.61 -5.74
CA SER A 150 -30.45 -19.73 -6.59
C SER A 150 -31.25 -19.28 -7.83
N LEU A 151 -31.91 -20.22 -8.51
CA LEU A 151 -32.75 -19.95 -9.67
C LEU A 151 -34.01 -19.14 -9.33
N LEU A 152 -34.71 -19.45 -8.23
CA LEU A 152 -35.88 -18.66 -7.79
C LEU A 152 -35.50 -17.22 -7.44
N ARG A 153 -34.37 -17.02 -6.76
CA ARG A 153 -33.83 -15.68 -6.44
C ARG A 153 -33.45 -14.94 -7.72
N TRP A 154 -32.78 -15.59 -8.67
CA TRP A 154 -32.47 -15.05 -10.00
C TRP A 154 -33.73 -14.57 -10.72
N ILE A 155 -34.77 -15.41 -10.81
CA ILE A 155 -36.06 -15.09 -11.43
C ILE A 155 -36.76 -13.92 -10.70
N ALA A 156 -36.56 -13.80 -9.38
CA ALA A 156 -37.04 -12.68 -8.57
C ALA A 156 -36.18 -11.39 -8.68
N GLY A 157 -35.19 -11.35 -9.59
CA GLY A 157 -34.35 -10.18 -9.84
C GLY A 157 -33.24 -9.93 -8.81
N TRP A 158 -32.89 -10.95 -8.01
CA TRP A 158 -31.76 -10.89 -7.08
C TRP A 158 -30.44 -10.94 -7.87
N ASP A 159 -29.38 -10.35 -7.31
CA ASP A 159 -28.07 -10.29 -7.96
C ASP A 159 -27.34 -11.64 -7.90
N ILE A 160 -27.66 -12.53 -8.84
CA ILE A 160 -27.13 -13.89 -8.90
C ILE A 160 -26.52 -14.18 -10.27
N THR A 161 -25.24 -14.56 -10.27
CA THR A 161 -24.64 -15.35 -11.35
C THR A 161 -25.09 -16.79 -11.21
N LEU A 162 -25.48 -17.42 -12.31
CA LEU A 162 -25.67 -18.87 -12.40
C LEU A 162 -24.46 -19.38 -13.20
N GLY A 163 -23.67 -20.28 -12.62
CA GLY A 163 -22.34 -20.65 -13.12
C GLY A 163 -21.25 -19.56 -12.96
N ASP A 164 -20.04 -19.88 -13.42
CA ASP A 164 -18.80 -19.13 -13.17
C ASP A 164 -18.54 -17.92 -14.11
N SER A 165 -19.35 -17.66 -15.15
CA SER A 165 -19.06 -16.63 -16.17
C SER A 165 -20.29 -16.03 -16.86
N VAL A 166 -20.18 -14.77 -17.33
CA VAL A 166 -21.31 -13.96 -17.80
C VAL A 166 -21.08 -13.35 -19.19
N PHE A 167 -21.82 -13.86 -20.17
CA PHE A 167 -22.05 -13.24 -21.47
C PHE A 167 -23.49 -12.74 -21.60
N PRO A 168 -23.73 -11.50 -22.08
CA PRO A 168 -22.75 -10.52 -22.53
C PRO A 168 -22.03 -9.80 -21.39
N LYS A 169 -20.74 -9.51 -21.60
CA LYS A 169 -19.93 -8.61 -20.75
C LYS A 169 -20.67 -7.28 -20.53
N THR A 170 -20.83 -6.90 -19.26
CA THR A 170 -21.52 -5.67 -18.84
C THR A 170 -20.56 -4.79 -18.03
N GLU A 171 -20.55 -3.47 -18.29
CA GLU A 171 -19.76 -2.52 -17.49
C GLU A 171 -20.27 -2.45 -16.05
N LEU A 172 -19.39 -2.73 -15.08
CA LEU A 172 -19.59 -2.42 -13.68
C LEU A 172 -19.12 -0.98 -13.41
N LYS A 173 -20.04 -0.15 -12.92
CA LYS A 173 -19.74 1.22 -12.45
C LYS A 173 -19.79 1.25 -10.93
N LEU A 174 -18.63 1.06 -10.30
CA LEU A 174 -18.46 1.33 -8.88
C LEU A 174 -18.89 2.76 -8.56
N ASN A 175 -19.49 2.91 -7.38
CA ASN A 175 -20.09 4.13 -6.88
C ASN A 175 -20.35 3.96 -5.37
N GLY A 176 -20.89 5.00 -4.73
CA GLY A 176 -21.16 5.00 -3.29
C GLY A 176 -22.00 3.85 -2.74
N ASN A 177 -22.85 3.21 -3.54
CA ASN A 177 -23.79 2.19 -3.05
C ASN A 177 -23.14 0.83 -2.75
N PHE A 178 -21.86 0.64 -3.09
CA PHE A 178 -21.10 -0.55 -2.70
C PHE A 178 -20.71 -0.51 -1.22
N SER A 179 -21.21 -1.49 -0.46
CA SER A 179 -20.70 -1.83 0.87
C SER A 179 -19.46 -2.72 0.73
N ILE A 180 -18.51 -2.58 1.64
CA ILE A 180 -17.36 -3.49 1.73
C ILE A 180 -17.71 -4.54 2.77
N VAL A 181 -17.65 -5.81 2.39
CA VAL A 181 -18.10 -6.94 3.21
C VAL A 181 -16.88 -7.77 3.60
N ILE A 182 -16.58 -7.80 4.90
CA ILE A 182 -15.51 -8.62 5.49
C ILE A 182 -16.10 -9.82 6.26
N PRO A 183 -15.30 -10.83 6.62
CA PRO A 183 -15.78 -11.95 7.43
C PRO A 183 -16.28 -11.47 8.79
N LYS A 184 -17.29 -12.13 9.38
CA LYS A 184 -17.75 -11.82 10.74
C LYS A 184 -16.66 -11.98 11.81
N ILE A 185 -15.76 -12.93 11.61
CA ILE A 185 -14.52 -13.09 12.38
C ILE A 185 -13.39 -12.78 11.40
N TYR A 186 -13.03 -11.51 11.31
CA TYR A 186 -12.01 -11.00 10.40
C TYR A 186 -10.64 -10.94 11.08
N ASP A 187 -9.60 -11.05 10.25
CA ASP A 187 -8.22 -10.79 10.62
C ASP A 187 -7.89 -9.26 10.53
N PRO A 188 -6.90 -8.73 11.29
CA PRO A 188 -6.49 -7.33 11.21
C PRO A 188 -6.18 -6.82 9.78
N PHE A 189 -5.57 -7.64 8.92
CA PHE A 189 -5.29 -7.31 7.52
C PHE A 189 -6.56 -7.21 6.67
N GLU A 190 -7.56 -8.08 6.86
CA GLU A 190 -8.85 -7.99 6.14
C GLU A 190 -9.58 -6.68 6.50
N MET A 191 -9.52 -6.29 7.78
CA MET A 191 -10.05 -5.01 8.26
C MET A 191 -9.23 -3.80 7.77
N GLU A 192 -7.91 -3.92 7.62
CA GLU A 192 -7.08 -2.86 7.05
C GLU A 192 -7.31 -2.70 5.54
N ALA A 193 -7.44 -3.80 4.82
CA ALA A 193 -7.82 -3.84 3.40
C ALA A 193 -9.20 -3.20 3.18
N ALA A 194 -10.18 -3.50 4.03
CA ALA A 194 -11.49 -2.84 3.97
C ALA A 194 -11.40 -1.32 4.23
N LYS A 195 -10.49 -0.85 5.09
CA LYS A 195 -10.23 0.59 5.30
C LYS A 195 -9.53 1.22 4.11
N LEU A 196 -8.50 0.57 3.54
CA LEU A 196 -7.78 0.97 2.32
C LEU A 196 -8.78 1.23 1.18
N LEU A 197 -9.61 0.23 0.89
CA LEU A 197 -10.64 0.30 -0.12
C LEU A 197 -11.70 1.38 0.21
N SER A 198 -12.16 1.50 1.46
CA SER A 198 -13.19 2.50 1.79
C SER A 198 -12.68 3.94 1.63
N ALA A 199 -11.46 4.23 2.10
CA ALA A 199 -10.86 5.56 1.99
C ALA A 199 -10.51 5.90 0.53
N ALA A 200 -10.17 4.91 -0.29
CA ALA A 200 -10.05 5.08 -1.73
C ALA A 200 -11.39 5.48 -2.35
N LEU A 201 -12.44 4.65 -2.19
CA LEU A 201 -13.77 4.91 -2.76
C LEU A 201 -14.33 6.27 -2.31
N ASP A 202 -14.16 6.65 -1.03
CA ASP A 202 -14.52 7.98 -0.52
C ASP A 202 -13.81 9.10 -1.30
N LYS A 203 -12.47 9.07 -1.40
CA LYS A 203 -11.71 10.14 -2.07
C LYS A 203 -11.95 10.19 -3.59
N ILE A 204 -12.24 9.05 -4.22
CA ILE A 204 -12.55 8.94 -5.66
C ILE A 204 -13.92 9.52 -5.98
N TYR A 205 -14.95 9.20 -5.19
CA TYR A 205 -16.33 9.65 -5.44
C TYR A 205 -16.73 10.94 -4.71
N GLY A 206 -15.82 11.52 -3.92
CA GLY A 206 -16.09 12.74 -3.12
C GLY A 206 -17.00 12.48 -1.93
N GLU A 207 -17.04 11.25 -1.43
CA GLU A 207 -17.88 10.81 -0.31
C GLU A 207 -17.11 10.85 1.02
N ASN A 208 -17.84 10.68 2.13
CA ASN A 208 -17.29 10.62 3.48
C ASN A 208 -18.01 9.51 4.28
N LYS A 209 -18.00 8.28 3.77
CA LYS A 209 -18.61 7.11 4.44
C LYS A 209 -17.67 6.47 5.46
N GLY A 210 -16.35 6.54 5.21
CA GLY A 210 -15.30 5.96 6.05
C GLY A 210 -15.60 4.51 6.42
N ASN A 211 -15.43 4.19 7.71
CA ASN A 211 -15.73 2.85 8.22
C ASN A 211 -17.23 2.49 8.13
N GLY A 212 -18.13 3.46 7.95
CA GLY A 212 -19.58 3.22 7.77
C GLY A 212 -19.96 2.59 6.42
N ARG A 213 -19.00 2.40 5.51
CA ARG A 213 -19.14 1.57 4.30
C ARG A 213 -18.85 0.09 4.56
N ILE A 214 -18.16 -0.23 5.67
CA ILE A 214 -17.66 -1.57 5.98
C ILE A 214 -18.71 -2.29 6.84
N ILE A 215 -19.07 -3.51 6.46
CA ILE A 215 -20.01 -4.39 7.16
C ILE A 215 -19.46 -5.83 7.24
N THR A 216 -19.99 -6.63 8.16
CA THR A 216 -19.69 -8.06 8.25
C THR A 216 -20.61 -8.89 7.34
N ASP A 217 -20.15 -10.09 6.97
CA ASP A 217 -20.83 -10.99 6.04
C ASP A 217 -22.18 -11.57 6.50
N ASP A 218 -22.50 -11.46 7.79
CA ASP A 218 -23.83 -11.72 8.36
C ASP A 218 -24.85 -10.57 8.11
N MET A 219 -24.41 -9.47 7.50
CA MET A 219 -25.25 -8.40 7.00
C MET A 219 -25.49 -8.52 5.48
N SER A 220 -26.67 -8.06 5.03
CA SER A 220 -27.03 -7.99 3.62
C SER A 220 -26.66 -6.64 2.99
N ALA A 221 -26.20 -6.68 1.75
CA ALA A 221 -25.94 -5.50 0.93
C ALA A 221 -26.66 -5.61 -0.43
N VAL A 222 -26.90 -4.47 -1.08
CA VAL A 222 -27.50 -4.41 -2.43
C VAL A 222 -26.41 -4.41 -3.51
N CYS A 223 -25.29 -3.76 -3.22
CA CYS A 223 -24.03 -3.88 -3.94
C CYS A 223 -22.91 -4.13 -2.92
N GLU A 224 -22.02 -5.07 -3.21
CA GLU A 224 -21.00 -5.57 -2.29
C GLU A 224 -19.63 -5.74 -2.96
N ILE A 225 -18.58 -5.41 -2.21
CA ILE A 225 -17.21 -5.84 -2.48
C ILE A 225 -16.83 -6.79 -1.35
N LEU A 226 -16.77 -8.09 -1.64
CA LEU A 226 -16.38 -9.12 -0.70
C LEU A 226 -14.87 -9.10 -0.56
N VAL A 227 -14.36 -8.86 0.64
CA VAL A 227 -12.93 -8.79 0.96
C VAL A 227 -12.57 -9.94 1.91
N GLY A 228 -11.65 -10.81 1.49
CA GLY A 228 -11.17 -11.92 2.31
C GLY A 228 -12.02 -13.19 2.21
N ASN A 229 -12.07 -13.98 3.29
CA ASN A 229 -12.79 -15.27 3.33
C ASN A 229 -14.19 -15.14 3.97
N THR A 230 -15.08 -14.43 3.29
CA THR A 230 -16.47 -14.25 3.76
C THR A 230 -17.29 -15.53 3.61
N ALA A 231 -18.32 -15.70 4.44
CA ALA A 231 -19.30 -16.77 4.40
C ALA A 231 -20.22 -16.75 3.15
N ARG A 232 -19.97 -15.86 2.19
CA ARG A 232 -20.66 -15.83 0.89
C ARG A 232 -19.92 -16.78 -0.07
N SER A 233 -20.65 -17.74 -0.66
CA SER A 233 -20.08 -18.81 -1.50
C SER A 233 -19.01 -18.30 -2.47
N ARG A 234 -19.35 -17.32 -3.33
CA ARG A 234 -18.43 -16.68 -4.29
C ARG A 234 -17.03 -16.36 -3.74
N SER A 235 -16.93 -15.88 -2.51
CA SER A 235 -15.65 -15.50 -1.89
C SER A 235 -14.88 -16.72 -1.37
N ALA A 236 -15.58 -17.67 -0.74
CA ALA A 236 -14.99 -18.95 -0.33
C ALA A 236 -14.57 -19.80 -1.55
N ASP A 237 -15.35 -19.78 -2.63
CA ASP A 237 -15.11 -20.54 -3.85
C ASP A 237 -14.03 -19.91 -4.74
N ALA A 238 -13.91 -18.58 -4.76
CA ALA A 238 -12.75 -17.90 -5.32
C ALA A 238 -11.48 -18.28 -4.56
N ARG A 239 -11.49 -18.26 -3.22
CA ARG A 239 -10.32 -18.60 -2.39
C ARG A 239 -9.91 -20.08 -2.46
N LYS A 240 -10.84 -21.02 -2.65
CA LYS A 240 -10.54 -22.44 -2.92
C LYS A 240 -9.78 -22.67 -4.23
N LYS A 241 -9.89 -21.75 -5.19
CA LYS A 241 -9.25 -21.82 -6.52
C LYS A 241 -7.87 -21.15 -6.54
N LEU A 242 -7.35 -20.69 -5.40
CA LEU A 242 -6.02 -20.08 -5.27
C LEU A 242 -4.98 -21.09 -4.80
N GLY A 243 -3.78 -20.99 -5.38
CA GLY A 243 -2.55 -21.59 -4.89
C GLY A 243 -1.98 -20.91 -3.65
N GLU A 244 -0.78 -21.32 -3.25
CA GLU A 244 -0.03 -20.69 -2.17
C GLU A 244 0.58 -19.36 -2.66
N PHE A 245 0.57 -18.32 -1.81
CA PHE A 245 0.89 -16.92 -2.16
C PHE A 245 0.01 -16.24 -3.23
N GLU A 246 -0.82 -16.98 -3.96
CA GLU A 246 -1.77 -16.43 -4.94
C GLU A 246 -2.86 -15.56 -4.29
N TRP A 247 -3.33 -14.59 -5.07
CA TRP A 247 -4.56 -13.86 -4.79
C TRP A 247 -5.29 -13.45 -6.07
N SER A 248 -6.59 -13.14 -5.96
CA SER A 248 -7.41 -12.71 -7.09
C SER A 248 -8.38 -11.58 -6.75
N TYR A 249 -8.81 -10.89 -7.80
CA TYR A 249 -10.07 -10.16 -7.77
C TYR A 249 -10.95 -10.52 -8.98
N ASP A 250 -12.23 -10.75 -8.68
CA ASP A 250 -13.22 -11.34 -9.58
C ASP A 250 -14.43 -10.40 -9.67
N ILE A 251 -15.04 -10.30 -10.86
CA ILE A 251 -16.17 -9.40 -11.14
C ILE A 251 -17.40 -10.23 -11.53
N PRO A 252 -18.00 -11.02 -10.62
CA PRO A 252 -19.06 -11.98 -10.96
C PRO A 252 -20.38 -11.32 -11.43
N THR A 253 -20.70 -10.10 -10.97
CA THR A 253 -21.90 -9.35 -11.40
C THR A 253 -21.62 -7.84 -11.46
N ASN A 254 -22.61 -7.05 -11.89
CA ASN A 254 -22.53 -5.58 -11.84
C ASN A 254 -22.94 -4.98 -10.47
N ARG A 255 -23.10 -5.82 -9.44
CA ARG A 255 -23.27 -5.42 -8.03
C ARG A 255 -22.34 -6.16 -7.05
N SER A 256 -21.51 -7.08 -7.52
CA SER A 256 -20.68 -7.94 -6.69
C SER A 256 -19.26 -7.99 -7.27
N VAL A 257 -18.29 -7.60 -6.45
CA VAL A 257 -16.85 -7.81 -6.68
C VAL A 257 -16.34 -8.70 -5.56
N VAL A 258 -15.39 -9.59 -5.88
CA VAL A 258 -14.65 -10.40 -4.89
C VAL A 258 -13.19 -9.98 -4.94
N ILE A 259 -12.56 -9.83 -3.79
CA ILE A 259 -11.12 -9.56 -3.65
C ILE A 259 -10.62 -10.46 -2.50
N THR A 260 -9.77 -11.45 -2.80
CA THR A 260 -9.39 -12.46 -1.81
C THR A 260 -8.02 -13.05 -2.12
N GLY A 261 -7.25 -13.35 -1.08
CA GLY A 261 -6.00 -14.09 -1.18
C GLY A 261 -6.10 -15.48 -0.54
N SER A 262 -5.04 -16.28 -0.69
CA SER A 262 -4.83 -17.54 0.04
C SER A 262 -5.06 -17.40 1.55
N ASP A 263 -4.84 -16.19 2.09
CA ASP A 263 -4.84 -15.77 3.48
C ASP A 263 -5.14 -14.25 3.61
N PRO A 264 -5.27 -13.71 4.85
CA PRO A 264 -5.51 -12.28 5.09
C PRO A 264 -4.44 -11.33 4.53
N ILE A 265 -3.19 -11.77 4.42
CA ILE A 265 -2.07 -10.94 3.94
C ILE A 265 -2.18 -10.77 2.43
N GLY A 266 -2.36 -11.88 1.70
CA GLY A 266 -2.68 -11.86 0.27
C GLY A 266 -3.97 -11.09 -0.05
N THR A 267 -4.90 -10.98 0.91
CA THR A 267 -6.12 -10.18 0.76
C THR A 267 -5.85 -8.67 0.79
N TYR A 268 -4.88 -8.18 1.58
CA TYR A 268 -4.42 -6.77 1.53
C TYR A 268 -3.66 -6.49 0.24
N GLU A 269 -2.77 -7.41 -0.18
CA GLU A 269 -2.04 -7.32 -1.45
C GLU A 269 -3.01 -7.21 -2.64
N ALA A 270 -4.07 -8.04 -2.65
CA ALA A 270 -5.14 -8.00 -3.64
C ALA A 270 -5.97 -6.71 -3.65
N VAL A 271 -6.31 -6.16 -2.47
CA VAL A 271 -7.03 -4.88 -2.38
C VAL A 271 -6.13 -3.71 -2.80
N SER A 272 -4.85 -3.73 -2.42
CA SER A 272 -3.88 -2.70 -2.82
C SER A 272 -3.70 -2.68 -4.34
N ALA A 273 -3.53 -3.86 -4.96
CA ALA A 273 -3.47 -3.99 -6.41
C ALA A 273 -4.77 -3.56 -7.09
N PHE A 274 -5.94 -4.05 -6.64
CA PHE A 274 -7.24 -3.63 -7.19
C PHE A 274 -7.44 -2.10 -7.17
N VAL A 275 -7.02 -1.43 -6.10
CA VAL A 275 -7.13 0.03 -5.96
C VAL A 275 -6.06 0.79 -6.77
N TRP A 276 -4.89 0.18 -7.02
CA TRP A 276 -3.89 0.69 -7.95
C TRP A 276 -4.31 0.53 -9.42
N ASP A 277 -4.69 -0.68 -9.84
CA ASP A 277 -5.06 -1.00 -11.22
C ASP A 277 -6.26 -0.17 -11.68
N LEU A 278 -7.27 -0.02 -10.82
CA LEU A 278 -8.51 0.67 -11.17
C LEU A 278 -8.45 2.19 -10.99
N PHE A 279 -7.64 2.70 -10.06
CA PHE A 279 -7.68 4.10 -9.62
C PHE A 279 -6.31 4.78 -9.43
N GLY A 280 -5.19 4.08 -9.61
CA GLY A 280 -3.83 4.61 -9.44
C GLY A 280 -3.55 5.11 -8.03
N TYR A 281 -4.28 4.58 -7.05
CA TYR A 281 -4.57 5.30 -5.80
C TYR A 281 -3.79 4.79 -4.58
N VAL A 282 -3.17 3.61 -4.64
CA VAL A 282 -2.21 3.12 -3.63
C VAL A 282 -0.85 2.99 -4.29
N ASP A 283 0.20 3.33 -3.57
CA ASP A 283 1.54 2.86 -3.91
C ASP A 283 1.66 1.32 -3.82
N ARG A 284 2.85 0.80 -4.11
CA ARG A 284 3.16 -0.63 -4.09
C ARG A 284 2.96 -1.33 -2.73
N ASN A 285 2.62 -0.59 -1.66
CA ASN A 285 2.76 -0.99 -0.26
C ASN A 285 1.56 -0.65 0.63
N ASN A 286 0.29 -0.81 0.17
CA ASN A 286 -0.91 -0.94 1.04
C ASN A 286 -1.27 0.36 1.84
N VAL A 287 -0.51 1.48 1.74
CA VAL A 287 -0.64 2.65 2.65
C VAL A 287 -1.58 3.76 2.14
N ILE A 288 -2.62 4.09 2.93
CA ILE A 288 -3.31 5.39 2.83
C ILE A 288 -2.47 6.48 3.55
N SER A 289 -1.79 7.36 2.81
CA SER A 289 -1.25 8.59 3.43
C SER A 289 -2.34 9.66 3.59
N SER A 290 -2.45 10.18 4.80
CA SER A 290 -3.48 11.05 5.35
C SER A 290 -3.82 12.36 4.61
N TYR A 291 -5.07 12.78 4.85
CA TYR A 291 -5.60 14.15 4.93
C TYR A 291 -4.78 15.31 4.31
N ASN A 292 -5.17 15.78 3.11
CA ASN A 292 -5.82 17.10 2.98
C ASN A 292 -6.31 17.44 1.56
N LYS A 293 -7.02 18.56 1.44
CA LYS A 293 -7.37 19.18 0.16
C LYS A 293 -6.11 19.77 -0.50
N TRP A 294 -5.89 19.39 -1.76
CA TRP A 294 -4.78 19.78 -2.65
C TRP A 294 -4.19 21.19 -2.42
N ASN A 295 -2.89 21.26 -2.11
CA ASN A 295 -2.10 22.50 -2.11
C ASN A 295 -0.71 22.37 -2.80
N GLY A 296 -0.50 21.30 -3.58
CA GLY A 296 0.71 21.05 -4.39
C GLY A 296 1.52 19.83 -3.92
N SER A 297 1.72 18.83 -4.80
CA SER A 297 2.18 17.45 -4.55
C SER A 297 1.31 16.66 -3.55
N GLU A 298 1.01 15.37 -3.71
CA GLU A 298 1.11 14.42 -4.83
C GLU A 298 -0.16 13.51 -4.77
N TYR A 299 -0.55 12.69 -5.73
CA TYR A 299 0.17 11.60 -6.41
C TYR A 299 0.10 11.70 -7.94
N VAL A 300 0.82 10.80 -8.62
CA VAL A 300 0.84 10.67 -10.08
C VAL A 300 -0.52 10.21 -10.61
N THR A 301 -1.12 10.99 -11.51
CA THR A 301 -2.22 10.50 -12.36
C THR A 301 -1.66 9.54 -13.42
N VAL A 302 -1.58 8.25 -13.06
CA VAL A 302 -1.59 7.18 -14.06
C VAL A 302 -2.97 7.21 -14.75
N ASN A 303 -3.05 6.79 -16.02
CA ASN A 303 -4.30 6.87 -16.79
C ASN A 303 -5.30 5.78 -16.35
N THR A 304 -6.18 6.09 -15.41
CA THR A 304 -7.02 5.12 -14.71
C THR A 304 -8.41 5.00 -15.33
N SER A 305 -8.60 4.02 -16.22
CA SER A 305 -9.92 3.59 -16.69
C SER A 305 -9.89 2.16 -17.27
N SER A 306 -9.42 1.19 -16.49
CA SER A 306 -9.71 -0.22 -16.74
C SER A 306 -11.17 -0.50 -16.31
N THR A 307 -12.14 -0.23 -17.19
CA THR A 307 -13.57 -0.42 -16.87
C THR A 307 -13.84 -1.82 -16.35
N LEU A 308 -14.19 -1.94 -15.07
CA LEU A 308 -14.59 -3.20 -14.47
C LEU A 308 -15.74 -3.80 -15.29
N THR A 309 -15.64 -5.09 -15.60
CA THR A 309 -16.53 -5.74 -16.56
C THR A 309 -16.92 -7.13 -16.05
N THR A 310 -18.21 -7.46 -16.08
CA THR A 310 -18.72 -8.72 -15.53
C THR A 310 -18.10 -9.94 -16.21
N GLY A 311 -17.78 -10.99 -15.43
CA GLY A 311 -17.11 -12.19 -15.93
C GLY A 311 -15.61 -12.03 -16.15
N THR A 312 -14.99 -10.95 -15.65
CA THR A 312 -13.52 -10.82 -15.63
C THR A 312 -12.98 -11.31 -14.28
N LYS A 313 -11.88 -12.07 -14.31
CA LYS A 313 -11.10 -12.49 -13.14
C LYS A 313 -9.63 -12.19 -13.41
N TYR A 314 -8.92 -11.70 -12.39
CA TYR A 314 -7.48 -11.49 -12.41
C TYR A 314 -6.88 -12.33 -11.28
N ILE A 315 -5.96 -13.24 -11.61
CA ILE A 315 -5.19 -14.04 -10.63
C ILE A 315 -3.75 -13.56 -10.72
N TYR A 316 -3.12 -13.37 -9.55
CA TYR A 316 -1.74 -12.94 -9.43
C TYR A 316 -0.98 -13.95 -8.58
N ASP A 317 -0.22 -14.80 -9.24
CA ASP A 317 0.80 -15.66 -8.63
C ASP A 317 2.09 -14.86 -8.42
N HIS A 318 2.71 -15.06 -7.26
CA HIS A 318 4.00 -14.48 -6.89
C HIS A 318 5.09 -15.56 -6.74
N GLY A 319 4.70 -16.82 -6.50
CA GLY A 319 5.57 -17.94 -6.20
C GLY A 319 6.49 -17.75 -4.98
N PRO A 320 7.30 -18.78 -4.66
CA PRO A 320 8.55 -18.57 -3.94
C PRO A 320 9.60 -17.97 -4.90
N SER A 321 10.32 -16.92 -4.49
CA SER A 321 11.37 -16.30 -5.35
C SER A 321 12.75 -16.98 -5.25
N GLU A 322 12.87 -18.06 -4.44
CA GLU A 322 14.08 -18.87 -4.18
C GLU A 322 15.35 -18.04 -3.85
N ARG A 323 15.17 -16.83 -3.31
CA ARG A 323 16.26 -15.91 -3.01
C ARG A 323 17.00 -16.35 -1.74
N SER A 324 18.31 -16.53 -1.85
CA SER A 324 19.18 -16.60 -0.67
C SER A 324 19.16 -15.24 0.06
N LEU A 325 18.92 -15.29 1.37
CA LEU A 325 18.81 -14.13 2.23
C LEU A 325 19.68 -14.32 3.46
N THR A 326 20.55 -13.35 3.71
CA THR A 326 21.46 -13.30 4.85
C THR A 326 21.11 -12.06 5.67
N LEU A 327 21.02 -12.19 6.99
CA LEU A 327 20.85 -11.09 7.94
C LEU A 327 21.88 -11.25 9.08
N GLY A 328 22.55 -10.16 9.48
CA GLY A 328 23.59 -10.21 10.51
C GLY A 328 24.77 -11.11 10.14
N GLY A 329 25.00 -11.35 8.84
CA GLY A 329 25.97 -12.33 8.34
C GLY A 329 25.58 -13.82 8.51
N ARG A 330 24.36 -14.13 8.95
CA ARG A 330 23.79 -15.48 9.07
C ARG A 330 22.75 -15.76 7.99
N ASP A 331 22.62 -17.01 7.54
CA ASP A 331 21.53 -17.36 6.61
C ASP A 331 20.19 -17.30 7.35
N ILE A 332 19.14 -16.80 6.68
CA ILE A 332 17.82 -16.62 7.31
C ILE A 332 17.25 -17.95 7.87
N SER A 333 17.61 -19.09 7.28
CA SER A 333 17.18 -20.42 7.73
C SER A 333 17.80 -20.87 9.06
N GLU A 334 18.81 -20.16 9.57
CA GLU A 334 19.33 -20.36 10.94
C GLU A 334 18.38 -19.81 12.02
N TYR A 335 17.49 -18.87 11.67
CA TYR A 335 16.67 -18.14 12.63
C TYR A 335 15.34 -18.84 12.98
N VAL A 336 14.88 -18.63 14.22
CA VAL A 336 13.50 -18.90 14.64
C VAL A 336 12.79 -17.60 15.02
N ILE A 337 11.50 -17.49 14.70
CA ILE A 337 10.67 -16.34 15.08
C ILE A 337 10.10 -16.60 16.47
N VAL A 338 10.27 -15.64 17.39
CA VAL A 338 9.82 -15.78 18.77
C VAL A 338 8.55 -14.97 19.02
N ASP A 339 7.42 -15.68 19.18
CA ASP A 339 6.18 -15.15 19.77
C ASP A 339 6.03 -15.68 21.20
N LYS A 340 5.81 -14.78 22.14
CA LYS A 340 5.61 -15.07 23.58
C LYS A 340 4.24 -14.60 24.08
N SER A 341 3.56 -13.74 23.33
CA SER A 341 2.32 -13.05 23.74
C SER A 341 1.07 -13.63 23.06
N GLY A 342 1.23 -14.44 22.01
CA GLY A 342 0.12 -14.98 21.23
C GLY A 342 -0.44 -13.96 20.24
N HIS A 343 0.42 -13.06 19.74
CA HIS A 343 0.10 -12.10 18.70
C HIS A 343 0.48 -12.69 17.33
N SER A 344 -0.10 -13.86 17.06
CA SER A 344 0.23 -14.77 15.96
C SER A 344 0.44 -14.07 14.62
N ASP A 345 -0.44 -13.13 14.31
CA ASP A 345 -0.64 -12.57 12.97
C ASP A 345 0.57 -11.74 12.50
N SER A 346 1.36 -11.18 13.43
CA SER A 346 2.61 -10.47 13.12
C SER A 346 3.81 -11.41 12.97
N ALA A 347 3.86 -12.50 13.74
CA ALA A 347 4.87 -13.54 13.59
C ALA A 347 4.66 -14.36 12.30
N GLU A 348 3.39 -14.65 11.99
CA GLU A 348 2.97 -15.36 10.79
C GLU A 348 3.13 -14.50 9.52
N LEU A 349 2.88 -13.18 9.58
CA LEU A 349 3.29 -12.27 8.51
C LEU A 349 4.78 -12.40 8.20
N LEU A 350 5.63 -12.33 9.23
CA LEU A 350 7.07 -12.40 9.04
C LEU A 350 7.49 -13.77 8.48
N ARG A 351 6.91 -14.86 9.01
CA ARG A 351 7.13 -16.22 8.52
C ARG A 351 6.79 -16.34 7.03
N ARG A 352 5.58 -15.90 6.63
CA ARG A 352 5.09 -15.93 5.25
C ARG A 352 5.90 -15.03 4.31
N ALA A 353 6.34 -13.86 4.76
CA ALA A 353 7.17 -12.96 3.96
C ALA A 353 8.55 -13.58 3.67
N ILE A 354 9.18 -14.20 4.67
CA ILE A 354 10.44 -14.93 4.49
C ILE A 354 10.22 -16.15 3.59
N GLU A 355 9.16 -16.92 3.81
CA GLU A 355 8.83 -18.11 3.01
C GLU A 355 8.59 -17.75 1.53
N ARG A 356 7.88 -16.66 1.23
CA ARG A 356 7.70 -16.15 -0.13
C ARG A 356 9.01 -15.78 -0.80
N GLU A 357 9.88 -15.00 -0.14
CA GLU A 357 11.12 -14.59 -0.80
C GLU A 357 12.13 -15.75 -0.92
N THR A 358 12.13 -16.71 0.01
CA THR A 358 13.26 -17.65 0.15
C THR A 358 12.92 -19.12 -0.08
N GLY A 359 11.64 -19.47 -0.15
CA GLY A 359 11.15 -20.85 -0.13
C GLY A 359 11.31 -21.56 1.23
N HIS A 360 11.81 -20.87 2.27
CA HIS A 360 12.11 -21.47 3.57
C HIS A 360 11.13 -21.01 4.65
N SER A 361 10.30 -21.94 5.14
CA SER A 361 9.43 -21.73 6.30
C SER A 361 10.25 -21.69 7.59
N LEU A 362 10.36 -20.52 8.24
CA LEU A 362 10.89 -20.45 9.60
C LEU A 362 9.90 -21.05 10.62
N SER A 363 10.42 -21.52 11.75
CA SER A 363 9.58 -21.95 12.87
C SER A 363 9.21 -20.76 13.75
N VAL A 364 7.91 -20.59 14.04
CA VAL A 364 7.40 -19.70 15.09
C VAL A 364 7.32 -20.48 16.39
N VAL A 365 8.01 -20.02 17.44
CA VAL A 365 8.22 -20.76 18.70
C VAL A 365 8.15 -19.85 19.92
N SER A 366 7.94 -20.39 21.12
CA SER A 366 8.02 -19.59 22.35
C SER A 366 9.45 -19.31 22.78
N LYS A 367 9.64 -18.27 23.61
CA LYS A 367 10.94 -17.92 24.23
C LYS A 367 11.54 -19.03 25.11
N LYS A 368 10.82 -20.13 25.38
CA LYS A 368 11.34 -21.33 26.07
C LYS A 368 11.84 -22.43 25.13
N GLU A 369 11.45 -22.38 23.85
CA GLU A 369 11.79 -23.38 22.84
C GLU A 369 12.94 -22.90 21.95
N ALA A 370 13.07 -21.59 21.75
CA ALA A 370 14.19 -20.93 21.04
C ALA A 370 15.54 -20.97 21.79
N VAL A 371 15.82 -22.03 22.57
CA VAL A 371 17.09 -22.17 23.30
C VAL A 371 18.20 -22.56 22.32
N SER A 372 19.24 -21.73 22.23
CA SER A 372 20.44 -21.89 21.39
C SER A 372 20.29 -21.77 19.87
N ALA A 373 19.16 -21.26 19.38
CA ALA A 373 19.04 -20.78 18.00
C ALA A 373 19.17 -19.24 17.95
N PRO A 374 19.69 -18.65 16.86
CA PRO A 374 19.47 -17.25 16.52
C PRO A 374 17.97 -16.93 16.47
N THR A 375 17.56 -15.74 16.93
CA THR A 375 16.11 -15.43 17.04
C THR A 375 15.73 -14.10 16.41
N ILE A 376 14.55 -14.06 15.77
CA ILE A 376 13.87 -12.80 15.45
C ILE A 376 12.80 -12.58 16.51
N ARG A 377 12.97 -11.55 17.34
CA ARG A 377 12.09 -11.24 18.47
C ARG A 377 11.18 -10.09 18.13
N LEU A 378 9.89 -10.37 18.21
CA LEU A 378 8.81 -9.39 18.15
C LEU A 378 8.37 -9.05 19.57
N GLY A 379 8.31 -7.78 19.96
CA GLY A 379 7.86 -7.48 21.34
C GLY A 379 7.82 -6.02 21.76
N ILE A 380 7.39 -5.82 23.01
CA ILE A 380 7.60 -4.58 23.77
C ILE A 380 8.81 -4.78 24.69
N GLY A 381 9.80 -3.90 24.56
CA GLY A 381 11.10 -4.13 25.17
C GLY A 381 11.20 -4.03 26.69
N LYS A 382 12.43 -4.26 27.17
CA LYS A 382 12.81 -4.59 28.56
C LYS A 382 12.14 -5.81 29.21
N GLU A 383 10.88 -6.15 28.91
CA GLU A 383 10.33 -7.47 29.26
C GLU A 383 10.66 -8.54 28.22
N GLU A 384 10.91 -8.15 26.96
CA GLU A 384 11.09 -9.11 25.85
C GLU A 384 12.42 -9.00 25.11
N SER A 385 12.80 -7.80 24.66
CA SER A 385 14.00 -7.53 23.84
C SER A 385 15.29 -7.29 24.63
N GLY A 386 15.19 -6.74 25.85
CA GLY A 386 16.33 -6.31 26.66
C GLY A 386 16.79 -4.87 26.42
N GLU A 387 17.01 -4.46 25.16
CA GLU A 387 17.96 -3.37 24.86
C GLU A 387 17.39 -2.09 24.18
N PHE A 388 16.41 -2.16 23.29
CA PHE A 388 16.13 -1.08 22.31
C PHE A 388 14.88 -0.18 22.55
N LEU A 389 14.53 0.15 23.81
CA LEU A 389 13.44 1.10 24.11
C LEU A 389 13.81 2.57 24.34
N ILE A 390 15.11 2.94 24.40
CA ILE A 390 15.50 4.27 24.88
C ILE A 390 15.18 5.35 23.84
N GLY A 391 14.11 6.11 24.11
CA GLY A 391 13.75 7.33 23.38
C GLY A 391 12.67 7.18 22.30
N LEU A 392 12.00 6.03 22.20
CA LEU A 392 10.85 5.84 21.29
C LEU A 392 9.61 6.63 21.76
N SER A 393 8.70 6.95 20.82
CA SER A 393 7.29 7.28 21.11
C SER A 393 6.38 6.11 20.74
N THR A 394 5.08 6.19 21.06
CA THR A 394 4.08 5.18 20.65
C THR A 394 3.91 5.06 19.13
N ASN A 395 4.53 5.95 18.34
CA ASN A 395 4.51 5.94 16.88
C ASN A 395 5.88 5.60 16.27
N VAL A 396 6.87 5.21 17.07
CA VAL A 396 8.23 4.87 16.61
C VAL A 396 8.59 3.46 17.07
N PHE A 397 9.25 2.73 16.19
CA PHE A 397 9.80 1.40 16.44
C PHE A 397 11.30 1.37 16.15
N ALA A 398 11.99 0.40 16.76
CA ALA A 398 13.41 0.14 16.55
C ALA A 398 13.60 -1.25 15.94
N ILE A 399 14.56 -1.36 15.02
CA ILE A 399 15.05 -2.63 14.49
C ILE A 399 16.57 -2.63 14.62
N GLY A 400 17.14 -3.66 15.22
CA GLY A 400 18.60 -3.80 15.34
C GLY A 400 19.02 -5.23 15.63
N LEU A 401 20.33 -5.48 15.55
CA LEU A 401 20.97 -6.73 15.94
C LEU A 401 21.62 -6.60 17.32
N SER A 402 21.50 -7.65 18.12
CA SER A 402 22.19 -7.82 19.40
C SER A 402 22.72 -9.26 19.47
N GLY A 403 23.98 -9.45 19.07
CA GLY A 403 24.60 -10.76 18.90
C GLY A 403 23.87 -11.63 17.86
N ASP A 404 23.27 -12.73 18.32
CA ASP A 404 22.49 -13.65 17.48
C ASP A 404 20.98 -13.32 17.45
N ASP A 405 20.57 -12.23 18.09
CA ASP A 405 19.16 -11.83 18.22
C ASP A 405 18.83 -10.58 17.38
N ILE A 406 17.96 -10.75 16.40
CA ILE A 406 17.32 -9.64 15.68
C ILE A 406 16.14 -9.17 16.53
N LEU A 407 16.11 -7.88 16.87
CA LEU A 407 15.11 -7.28 17.75
C LEU A 407 14.23 -6.30 16.97
N ILE A 408 12.91 -6.54 16.96
CA ILE A 408 11.89 -5.64 16.40
C ILE A 408 11.04 -5.13 17.57
N ASP A 409 11.34 -3.93 18.04
CA ASP A 409 10.88 -3.38 19.33
C ASP A 409 9.88 -2.22 19.13
N VAL A 410 8.76 -2.28 19.84
CA VAL A 410 7.66 -1.30 19.80
C VAL A 410 7.21 -0.90 21.20
N LEU A 411 6.63 0.30 21.38
CA LEU A 411 6.02 0.70 22.65
C LEU A 411 4.55 0.27 22.84
N ASP A 412 3.93 -0.32 21.82
CA ASP A 412 2.53 -0.76 21.83
C ASP A 412 2.35 -1.91 20.81
N TYR A 413 1.82 -3.06 21.23
CA TYR A 413 1.64 -4.23 20.35
C TYR A 413 0.73 -3.95 19.15
N SER A 414 -0.20 -2.98 19.23
CA SER A 414 -1.02 -2.57 18.07
C SER A 414 -0.18 -1.99 16.91
N LYS A 415 1.11 -1.71 17.17
CA LYS A 415 2.08 -1.19 16.22
C LYS A 415 2.98 -2.25 15.61
N LEU A 416 3.08 -3.44 16.20
CA LEU A 416 4.05 -4.47 15.83
C LEU A 416 3.97 -4.83 14.33
N LEU A 417 2.74 -4.93 13.80
CA LEU A 417 2.45 -5.11 12.38
C LEU A 417 3.15 -4.09 11.46
N HIS A 418 3.24 -2.82 11.87
CA HIS A 418 3.90 -1.77 11.09
C HIS A 418 5.43 -1.94 11.12
N ALA A 419 5.98 -2.36 12.26
CA ALA A 419 7.42 -2.62 12.41
C ALA A 419 7.84 -3.86 11.59
N VAL A 420 7.03 -4.93 11.58
CA VAL A 420 7.27 -6.13 10.75
C VAL A 420 7.17 -5.81 9.25
N ARG A 421 6.22 -4.98 8.82
CA ARG A 421 6.16 -4.53 7.40
C ARG A 421 7.37 -3.67 7.00
N ALA A 422 7.86 -2.82 7.90
CA ALA A 422 9.09 -2.07 7.65
C ALA A 422 10.33 -2.98 7.62
N PHE A 423 10.37 -4.02 8.46
CA PHE A 423 11.41 -5.05 8.41
C PHE A 423 11.42 -5.79 7.06
N ASP A 424 10.25 -6.15 6.55
CA ASP A 424 10.09 -6.75 5.22
C ASP A 424 10.52 -5.80 4.09
N GLU A 425 10.04 -4.55 4.09
CA GLU A 425 10.43 -3.52 3.11
C GLU A 425 11.93 -3.19 3.11
N TRP A 426 12.60 -3.29 4.26
CA TRP A 426 14.00 -2.92 4.41
C TRP A 426 14.95 -4.09 4.17
N TYR A 427 14.74 -5.21 4.86
CA TYR A 427 15.68 -6.33 4.92
C TYR A 427 15.29 -7.47 3.99
N ILE A 428 14.07 -8.02 4.15
CA ILE A 428 13.57 -9.20 3.40
C ILE A 428 13.49 -8.89 1.90
N ARG A 429 12.51 -8.07 1.48
CA ARG A 429 12.39 -7.62 0.09
C ARG A 429 13.44 -6.56 -0.24
N GLY A 430 13.66 -5.59 0.66
CA GLY A 430 14.53 -4.43 0.41
C GLY A 430 16.02 -4.71 0.23
N GLY A 431 16.55 -5.79 0.81
CA GLY A 431 17.95 -6.20 0.68
C GLY A 431 18.97 -5.35 1.44
N LEU A 432 18.56 -4.65 2.49
CA LEU A 432 19.50 -4.21 3.54
C LEU A 432 19.93 -5.41 4.39
N ASP A 433 21.11 -5.30 5.00
CA ASP A 433 21.61 -6.20 6.04
C ASP A 433 21.58 -5.48 7.40
N LEU A 434 21.74 -6.22 8.50
CA LEU A 434 21.81 -5.71 9.87
C LEU A 434 23.26 -5.72 10.37
N THR A 435 23.74 -4.57 10.85
CA THR A 435 25.05 -4.47 11.50
C THR A 435 24.89 -4.57 13.02
N GLU A 436 25.80 -5.28 13.68
CA GLU A 436 25.85 -5.36 15.15
C GLU A 436 26.01 -3.97 15.77
N GLY A 437 25.10 -3.61 16.69
CA GLY A 437 25.08 -2.30 17.35
C GLY A 437 24.48 -1.15 16.54
N GLU A 438 24.14 -1.34 15.25
CA GLU A 438 23.31 -0.38 14.52
C GLU A 438 21.83 -0.60 14.84
N ILE A 439 21.09 0.51 15.04
CA ILE A 439 19.65 0.49 15.31
C ILE A 439 18.98 1.38 14.29
N LYS A 440 18.19 0.80 13.40
CA LYS A 440 17.38 1.53 12.43
C LYS A 440 16.01 1.86 13.02
N TYR A 441 15.68 3.15 13.05
CA TYR A 441 14.40 3.64 13.55
C TYR A 441 13.39 3.82 12.43
N GLY A 442 12.12 3.51 12.72
CA GLY A 442 11.02 3.66 11.78
C GLY A 442 9.77 4.22 12.42
N GLY A 443 8.97 4.92 11.62
CA GLY A 443 7.82 5.67 12.10
C GLY A 443 6.50 5.20 11.51
N ILE A 444 5.45 5.21 12.32
CA ILE A 444 4.10 4.83 11.93
C ILE A 444 3.43 6.03 11.30
N GLY A 445 3.02 5.89 10.04
CA GLY A 445 2.66 7.04 9.19
C GLY A 445 3.88 7.73 8.54
N SER A 446 5.11 7.29 8.82
CA SER A 446 6.30 7.77 8.11
C SER A 446 6.40 7.22 6.67
N ASN A 447 7.33 7.77 5.90
CA ASN A 447 7.66 7.33 4.56
C ASN A 447 8.74 6.22 4.54
N LEU A 448 9.21 5.77 5.72
CA LEU A 448 10.22 4.72 5.91
C LEU A 448 11.49 4.94 5.08
N LEU A 449 12.01 6.18 5.12
CA LEU A 449 13.13 6.64 4.30
C LEU A 449 14.36 5.72 4.43
N ARG A 450 14.85 5.26 3.29
CA ARG A 450 16.11 4.52 3.15
C ARG A 450 17.13 5.43 2.49
N GLU A 451 18.26 5.66 3.16
CA GLU A 451 19.38 6.36 2.54
C GLU A 451 19.90 5.56 1.34
N THR A 452 20.29 6.26 0.27
CA THR A 452 20.77 5.67 -0.98
C THR A 452 22.12 6.24 -1.42
N SER A 453 22.46 7.45 -0.99
CA SER A 453 23.80 8.02 -1.09
C SER A 453 23.92 9.24 -0.21
N ARG A 454 25.11 9.46 0.35
CA ARG A 454 25.51 10.66 1.06
C ARG A 454 26.80 11.21 0.47
N THR A 455 26.92 12.54 0.45
CA THR A 455 28.16 13.25 0.10
C THR A 455 28.40 14.32 1.14
N ASP A 456 29.54 14.26 1.81
CA ASP A 456 29.98 15.23 2.82
C ASP A 456 31.09 16.12 2.24
N THR A 457 31.12 17.39 2.64
CA THR A 457 32.08 18.41 2.20
C THR A 457 32.38 19.36 3.36
N ASP A 458 33.64 19.45 3.77
CA ASP A 458 34.06 20.45 4.75
C ASP A 458 34.13 21.83 4.08
N ILE A 459 33.39 22.80 4.62
CA ILE A 459 33.22 24.15 4.05
C ILE A 459 33.98 25.23 4.83
N SER A 460 34.25 24.99 6.12
CA SER A 460 35.20 25.76 6.92
C SER A 460 35.73 24.87 8.06
N ASP A 461 36.71 25.35 8.83
CA ASP A 461 37.21 24.62 10.01
C ASP A 461 36.04 24.27 10.95
N GLY A 462 35.86 22.99 11.26
CA GLY A 462 34.77 22.49 12.10
C GLY A 462 33.35 22.76 11.57
N VAL A 463 33.15 22.91 10.25
CA VAL A 463 31.81 22.98 9.63
C VAL A 463 31.77 22.13 8.38
N THR A 464 30.86 21.14 8.37
CA THR A 464 30.67 20.17 7.28
C THR A 464 29.25 20.30 6.71
N TYR A 465 29.15 20.41 5.39
CA TYR A 465 27.92 20.30 4.63
C TYR A 465 27.70 18.85 4.15
N SER A 466 26.46 18.38 4.16
CA SER A 466 26.07 17.08 3.59
C SER A 466 24.90 17.20 2.63
N GLU A 467 24.99 16.55 1.46
CA GLU A 467 23.81 16.16 0.68
C GLU A 467 23.49 14.69 0.98
N ILE A 468 22.28 14.40 1.46
CA ILE A 468 21.82 13.05 1.77
C ILE A 468 20.58 12.74 0.92
N ARG A 469 20.67 11.68 0.12
CA ARG A 469 19.61 11.23 -0.79
C ARG A 469 18.95 9.98 -0.24
N TYR A 470 17.64 10.06 -0.06
CA TYR A 470 16.79 8.97 0.38
C TYR A 470 15.87 8.53 -0.75
N THR A 471 15.45 7.28 -0.66
CA THR A 471 14.28 6.74 -1.36
C THR A 471 13.29 6.30 -0.30
N ASP A 472 12.02 6.69 -0.44
CA ASP A 472 10.97 6.20 0.45
C ASP A 472 10.55 4.75 0.10
N LYS A 473 9.67 4.17 0.91
CA LYS A 473 9.09 2.83 0.67
C LYS A 473 8.44 2.64 -0.71
N ASN A 474 8.18 3.71 -1.46
CA ASN A 474 7.49 3.67 -2.75
C ASN A 474 8.44 3.80 -3.96
N GLY A 475 9.74 3.98 -3.71
CA GLY A 475 10.71 4.28 -4.76
C GLY A 475 10.78 5.77 -5.14
N LEU A 476 10.10 6.66 -4.40
CA LEU A 476 10.11 8.09 -4.69
C LEU A 476 11.28 8.79 -3.97
N PRO A 477 11.92 9.79 -4.61
CA PRO A 477 13.10 10.44 -4.05
C PRO A 477 12.72 11.43 -2.94
N VAL A 478 13.59 11.52 -1.93
CA VAL A 478 13.64 12.61 -0.95
C VAL A 478 15.09 13.06 -0.80
N ILE A 479 15.34 14.37 -0.75
CA ILE A 479 16.69 14.93 -0.54
C ILE A 479 16.69 15.78 0.72
N ALA A 480 17.64 15.51 1.61
CA ALA A 480 17.97 16.37 2.75
C ALA A 480 19.34 17.00 2.54
N TYR A 481 19.46 18.26 2.94
CA TYR A 481 20.71 18.99 3.00
C TYR A 481 20.97 19.33 4.46
N VAL A 482 22.19 19.06 4.93
CA VAL A 482 22.59 19.19 6.33
C VAL A 482 23.81 20.10 6.43
N VAL A 483 23.88 20.90 7.49
CA VAL A 483 25.13 21.52 7.94
C VAL A 483 25.35 21.12 9.40
N LYS A 484 26.44 20.40 9.67
CA LYS A 484 26.98 20.15 11.01
C LYS A 484 28.02 21.23 11.31
N ALA A 485 27.95 21.85 12.48
CA ALA A 485 28.95 22.82 12.92
C ALA A 485 29.37 22.55 14.37
N ASP A 486 30.67 22.33 14.56
CA ASP A 486 31.27 21.97 15.84
C ASP A 486 31.41 23.19 16.73
N ARG A 487 31.30 23.01 18.06
CA ARG A 487 31.18 24.13 19.03
C ARG A 487 30.01 25.06 18.67
N GLY A 488 28.86 24.49 18.33
CA GLY A 488 27.77 25.20 17.66
C GLY A 488 27.27 26.47 18.37
N ALA A 489 27.32 26.51 19.71
CA ALA A 489 26.94 27.68 20.51
C ALA A 489 27.84 28.90 20.27
N GLU A 490 29.11 28.71 19.88
CA GLU A 490 30.02 29.79 19.50
C GLU A 490 29.67 30.35 18.09
N ARG A 491 29.09 29.52 17.23
CA ARG A 491 28.88 29.77 15.78
C ARG A 491 27.50 30.28 15.39
N VAL A 492 26.45 29.86 16.10
CA VAL A 492 25.06 30.22 15.77
C VAL A 492 24.83 31.72 16.00
N MET A 493 24.14 32.36 15.06
CA MET A 493 23.57 33.70 15.22
C MET A 493 22.24 33.85 14.46
N MET A 494 21.42 34.83 14.85
CA MET A 494 20.20 35.18 14.12
C MET A 494 20.49 36.16 12.99
N GLY A 495 20.31 35.73 11.74
CA GLY A 495 20.34 36.60 10.56
C GLY A 495 19.02 37.33 10.35
N MET A 496 19.10 38.64 10.11
CA MET A 496 17.96 39.56 9.88
C MET A 496 18.24 40.49 8.67
N MET A 497 17.22 41.18 8.16
CA MET A 497 17.28 42.01 6.93
C MET A 497 18.51 42.94 6.85
N ASP A 498 18.85 43.56 7.97
CA ASP A 498 19.86 44.60 8.13
C ASP A 498 20.83 44.23 9.28
N ASN A 499 20.90 42.94 9.66
CA ASN A 499 21.52 42.41 10.89
C ASN A 499 21.03 43.10 12.20
N GLY A 500 20.04 43.97 12.11
CA GLY A 500 19.53 44.79 13.20
C GLY A 500 18.47 44.09 14.05
N THR A 501 17.57 44.90 14.63
CA THR A 501 16.62 44.46 15.66
C THR A 501 15.16 44.79 15.32
N ALA A 502 14.85 45.03 14.04
CA ALA A 502 13.52 45.45 13.59
C ALA A 502 12.54 44.26 13.54
N VAL A 503 11.51 44.28 14.40
CA VAL A 503 10.54 43.16 14.55
C VAL A 503 9.28 43.26 13.67
N THR A 504 9.05 44.39 12.99
CA THR A 504 7.91 44.59 12.09
C THR A 504 8.37 45.15 10.74
N ASN A 505 7.72 44.70 9.67
CA ASN A 505 8.03 44.93 8.27
C ASN A 505 9.45 44.49 7.81
N SER A 506 10.23 43.86 8.69
CA SER A 506 11.51 43.24 8.39
C SER A 506 11.28 41.86 7.75
N LYS A 507 11.68 41.70 6.49
CA LYS A 507 11.75 40.40 5.81
C LYS A 507 12.79 40.37 4.68
N ALA A 508 13.60 39.32 4.66
CA ALA A 508 14.74 39.17 3.79
C ALA A 508 14.88 37.72 3.32
N THR A 509 15.51 37.47 2.17
CA THR A 509 15.93 36.10 1.85
C THR A 509 17.06 35.70 2.80
N VAL A 510 17.32 34.40 2.98
CA VAL A 510 18.46 33.95 3.79
C VAL A 510 19.78 34.53 3.24
N LEU A 511 19.92 34.61 1.91
CA LEU A 511 21.06 35.24 1.25
C LEU A 511 21.16 36.76 1.52
N ASP A 512 20.05 37.50 1.50
CA ASP A 512 20.03 38.92 1.90
C ASP A 512 20.54 39.10 3.35
N ALA A 513 20.12 38.23 4.27
CA ALA A 513 20.50 38.28 5.69
C ALA A 513 21.97 37.87 5.95
N ILE A 514 22.50 36.94 5.16
CA ILE A 514 23.93 36.60 5.14
C ILE A 514 24.75 37.81 4.67
N ASN A 515 24.37 38.42 3.54
CA ASN A 515 25.05 39.60 3.01
C ASN A 515 25.03 40.80 3.99
N ALA A 516 24.01 40.91 4.85
CA ALA A 516 23.96 41.92 5.90
C ALA A 516 24.95 41.64 7.04
N ALA A 517 25.12 40.38 7.46
CA ALA A 517 26.11 40.00 8.47
C ALA A 517 27.56 40.16 7.95
N GLU A 518 27.81 39.77 6.69
CA GLU A 518 29.09 39.99 5.98
C GLU A 518 29.44 41.48 5.88
N ALA A 519 28.46 42.35 5.62
CA ALA A 519 28.67 43.81 5.56
C ALA A 519 29.07 44.43 6.91
N ASP A 520 28.67 43.82 8.03
CA ASP A 520 29.13 44.16 9.38
C ASP A 520 30.46 43.49 9.77
N GLY A 521 31.06 42.70 8.86
CA GLY A 521 32.34 42.02 9.07
C GLY A 521 32.25 40.69 9.81
N ILE A 522 31.10 40.00 9.75
CA ILE A 522 30.90 38.66 10.32
C ILE A 522 30.98 37.62 9.19
N ASP A 523 31.98 36.75 9.27
CA ASP A 523 32.28 35.72 8.26
C ASP A 523 31.36 34.47 8.42
N ILE A 524 30.55 34.17 7.42
CA ILE A 524 29.48 33.15 7.46
C ILE A 524 29.82 31.91 6.62
N ALA A 525 29.65 30.72 7.21
CA ALA A 525 29.78 29.44 6.53
C ALA A 525 28.48 29.00 5.83
N ALA A 526 27.34 29.19 6.50
CA ALA A 526 26.04 28.73 6.01
C ALA A 526 24.85 29.45 6.68
N GLY A 527 23.66 29.28 6.13
CA GLY A 527 22.41 29.74 6.76
C GLY A 527 21.15 29.04 6.27
N VAL A 528 20.13 28.99 7.14
CA VAL A 528 18.78 28.49 6.85
C VAL A 528 17.70 29.43 7.37
N ASN A 529 16.46 29.32 6.89
CA ASN A 529 15.33 30.08 7.43
C ASN A 529 14.98 29.64 8.87
N ALA A 530 14.43 30.55 9.69
CA ALA A 530 14.09 30.28 11.09
C ALA A 530 12.56 30.27 11.37
N ASP A 531 12.05 31.26 12.12
CA ASP A 531 10.69 31.19 12.68
C ASP A 531 9.59 31.46 11.64
N PHE A 532 8.39 30.97 11.96
CA PHE A 532 7.15 31.31 11.26
C PHE A 532 6.86 32.80 11.44
N PHE A 533 6.21 33.43 10.46
CA PHE A 533 5.95 34.88 10.48
C PHE A 533 4.58 35.24 9.90
N HIS A 534 4.04 36.40 10.28
CA HIS A 534 2.72 36.88 9.88
C HIS A 534 2.73 37.44 8.44
N ILE A 535 2.79 36.54 7.45
CA ILE A 535 2.98 36.83 6.01
C ILE A 535 1.89 37.71 5.37
N GLU A 536 0.67 37.75 5.93
CA GLU A 536 -0.44 38.60 5.46
C GLU A 536 -0.59 39.91 6.27
N SER A 537 0.37 40.22 7.14
CA SER A 537 0.32 41.36 8.06
C SER A 537 1.67 42.12 8.08
N ASP A 538 2.21 42.41 9.26
CA ASP A 538 3.47 43.13 9.47
C ASP A 538 4.73 42.25 9.36
N TYR A 539 4.61 40.99 8.95
CA TYR A 539 5.72 40.03 8.86
C TYR A 539 6.47 39.75 10.18
N SER A 540 5.89 40.11 11.33
CA SER A 540 6.48 39.80 12.64
C SER A 540 6.54 38.29 12.89
N PRO A 541 7.50 37.80 13.71
CA PRO A 541 7.65 36.38 14.04
C PRO A 541 6.46 35.89 14.87
N VAL A 542 6.13 34.60 14.77
CA VAL A 542 5.00 33.98 15.49
C VAL A 542 5.44 33.45 16.86
N GLY A 543 6.65 32.89 16.98
CA GLY A 543 7.25 32.44 18.23
C GLY A 543 7.97 33.55 19.00
N LEU A 544 9.06 33.20 19.67
CA LEU A 544 9.95 34.15 20.35
C LEU A 544 11.07 34.64 19.42
N CYS A 545 11.67 35.77 19.77
CA CYS A 545 12.82 36.31 19.07
C CYS A 545 13.77 36.95 20.09
N VAL A 546 14.96 36.37 20.24
CA VAL A 546 16.07 36.92 21.03
C VAL A 546 17.31 36.96 20.14
N LYS A 547 17.96 38.11 20.03
CA LYS A 547 19.20 38.30 19.26
C LYS A 547 20.20 39.03 20.14
N ASP A 548 21.43 38.53 20.19
CA ASP A 548 22.57 39.12 20.92
C ASP A 548 22.22 39.44 22.39
N GLY A 549 21.45 38.53 23.01
CA GLY A 549 20.97 38.63 24.38
C GLY A 549 19.79 39.59 24.61
N VAL A 550 19.32 40.29 23.58
CA VAL A 550 18.20 41.24 23.62
C VAL A 550 16.90 40.55 23.22
N ILE A 551 15.88 40.61 24.08
CA ILE A 551 14.56 40.04 23.80
C ILE A 551 13.79 40.99 22.86
N LEU A 552 13.76 40.67 21.58
CA LEU A 552 13.04 41.42 20.56
C LEU A 552 11.54 41.08 20.56
N LYS A 553 11.19 39.80 20.82
CA LYS A 553 9.81 39.36 21.04
C LYS A 553 9.73 38.27 22.10
N GLN A 554 8.82 38.46 23.06
CA GLN A 554 8.45 37.49 24.09
C GLN A 554 7.68 36.30 23.50
N ASN A 555 7.81 35.11 24.10
CA ASN A 555 6.92 33.99 23.81
C ASN A 555 5.57 34.20 24.52
N THR A 556 4.47 34.23 23.78
CA THR A 556 3.11 34.35 24.35
C THR A 556 2.52 32.99 24.74
N GLU A 557 3.36 32.08 25.24
CA GLU A 557 3.00 30.73 25.71
C GLU A 557 2.34 29.82 24.63
N THR A 558 2.53 30.10 23.33
CA THR A 558 1.92 29.36 22.20
C THR A 558 2.86 28.57 21.27
N LYS A 559 4.18 28.84 21.26
CA LYS A 559 5.13 28.18 20.34
C LYS A 559 6.34 27.55 21.02
N PRO A 560 6.78 26.34 20.63
CA PRO A 560 8.11 25.82 20.94
C PRO A 560 9.25 26.75 20.50
N TRP A 561 10.45 26.46 20.98
CA TRP A 561 11.64 27.29 20.77
C TRP A 561 12.92 26.46 20.90
N ILE A 562 14.00 26.99 20.32
CA ILE A 562 15.38 26.54 20.49
C ILE A 562 16.27 27.77 20.71
N ALA A 563 17.31 27.64 21.54
CA ALA A 563 18.17 28.76 21.88
C ALA A 563 19.62 28.34 22.18
N VAL A 564 20.55 29.25 21.84
CA VAL A 564 21.85 29.37 22.51
C VAL A 564 21.64 30.18 23.79
N MET A 565 22.19 29.68 24.89
CA MET A 565 22.12 30.30 26.20
C MET A 565 23.38 31.14 26.48
N LYS A 566 23.27 32.17 27.32
CA LYS A 566 24.36 33.11 27.67
C LYS A 566 25.54 32.48 28.42
N ASP A 567 25.44 31.21 28.82
CA ASP A 567 26.51 30.40 29.39
C ASP A 567 27.21 29.48 28.37
N GLY A 568 26.82 29.55 27.09
CA GLY A 568 27.35 28.72 26.00
C GLY A 568 26.65 27.37 25.83
N THR A 569 25.57 27.10 26.57
CA THR A 569 24.78 25.86 26.39
C THR A 569 23.68 26.00 25.32
N PHE A 570 23.18 24.86 24.83
CA PHE A 570 21.95 24.80 24.02
C PHE A 570 20.76 24.32 24.87
N ASP A 571 19.58 24.86 24.60
CA ASP A 571 18.32 24.41 25.21
C ASP A 571 17.17 24.51 24.19
N CYS A 572 16.16 23.67 24.35
CA CYS A 572 14.92 23.72 23.56
C CYS A 572 13.73 23.26 24.40
N GLY A 573 12.54 23.79 24.12
CA GLY A 573 11.37 23.44 24.92
C GLY A 573 10.04 23.84 24.31
N ILE A 574 8.98 23.43 24.99
CA ILE A 574 7.63 23.90 24.67
C ILE A 574 7.40 25.33 25.17
N ALA A 575 6.34 25.96 24.69
CA ALA A 575 6.09 27.38 24.89
C ALA A 575 6.05 27.82 26.37
N GLY A 576 5.47 27.00 27.26
CA GLY A 576 5.40 27.27 28.70
C GLY A 576 6.76 27.29 29.40
N GLU A 577 7.79 26.65 28.84
CA GLU A 577 9.17 26.70 29.39
C GLU A 577 9.88 28.01 29.05
N ALA A 578 9.49 28.71 27.99
CA ALA A 578 10.23 29.86 27.48
C ALA A 578 10.32 31.00 28.52
N ARG A 579 9.23 31.24 29.24
CA ARG A 579 9.08 32.40 30.14
C ARG A 579 10.08 32.43 31.30
N SER A 580 10.55 31.28 31.78
CA SER A 580 11.58 31.21 32.83
C SER A 580 13.02 31.26 32.30
N LYS A 581 13.21 30.99 30.99
CA LYS A 581 14.53 30.84 30.36
C LYS A 581 14.92 32.02 29.46
N ILE A 582 13.96 32.76 28.89
CA ILE A 582 14.17 33.75 27.81
C ILE A 582 15.15 34.89 28.15
N THR A 583 15.26 35.29 29.42
CA THR A 583 16.26 36.29 29.87
C THR A 583 17.71 35.78 29.79
N SER A 584 17.89 34.46 29.82
CA SER A 584 19.18 33.76 29.79
C SER A 584 19.56 33.27 28.38
N MET A 585 18.69 33.45 27.38
CA MET A 585 19.01 33.21 25.97
C MET A 585 19.94 34.30 25.43
N ASP A 586 20.87 33.93 24.56
CA ASP A 586 21.63 34.86 23.71
C ASP A 586 21.00 34.96 22.32
N GLN A 587 20.92 33.83 21.62
CA GLN A 587 20.22 33.67 20.35
C GLN A 587 19.02 32.75 20.59
N GLY A 588 17.79 33.21 20.32
CA GLY A 588 16.56 32.47 20.63
C GLY A 588 15.57 32.53 19.48
N PHE A 589 15.18 31.36 18.98
CA PHE A 589 14.34 31.18 17.79
C PHE A 589 13.00 30.54 18.15
N GLY A 590 11.91 31.06 17.58
CA GLY A 590 10.61 30.39 17.56
C GLY A 590 10.61 29.15 16.66
N ALA A 591 9.78 28.16 17.03
CA ALA A 591 9.62 26.91 16.31
C ALA A 591 8.17 26.40 16.40
N SER A 592 7.86 25.35 15.64
CA SER A 592 6.52 24.71 15.65
C SER A 592 6.40 23.53 16.61
N HIS A 593 7.43 22.67 16.68
CA HIS A 593 7.42 21.39 17.38
C HIS A 593 8.82 21.09 17.94
N VAL A 594 8.90 20.49 19.13
CA VAL A 594 10.13 19.86 19.65
C VAL A 594 10.12 18.40 19.21
N LEU A 595 10.92 18.06 18.19
CA LEU A 595 10.95 16.74 17.58
C LEU A 595 11.62 15.72 18.51
N LEU A 596 12.83 16.08 18.97
CA LEU A 596 13.61 15.33 19.94
C LEU A 596 13.88 16.21 21.16
N LYS A 597 13.88 15.60 22.36
CA LYS A 597 14.36 16.22 23.59
C LYS A 597 15.12 15.19 24.43
N TYR A 598 16.43 15.40 24.61
CA TYR A 598 17.33 14.49 25.34
C TYR A 598 17.31 13.03 24.83
N GLY A 599 17.26 12.85 23.51
CA GLY A 599 17.21 11.55 22.82
C GLY A 599 15.81 10.92 22.73
N ILE A 600 14.77 11.58 23.28
CA ILE A 600 13.39 11.10 23.30
C ILE A 600 12.57 11.80 22.21
N VAL A 601 11.85 11.02 21.40
CA VAL A 601 10.84 11.52 20.45
C VAL A 601 9.68 12.16 21.21
N TYR A 602 9.44 13.45 20.97
CA TYR A 602 8.63 14.29 21.85
C TYR A 602 7.37 14.86 21.18
N GLN A 603 7.47 15.38 19.95
CA GLN A 603 6.33 15.78 19.11
C GLN A 603 6.54 15.30 17.68
N ASP A 604 6.21 14.03 17.42
CA ASP A 604 6.34 13.37 16.11
C ASP A 604 5.37 13.89 15.03
N GLY A 605 4.29 14.56 15.44
CA GLY A 605 3.29 15.16 14.55
C GLY A 605 2.22 14.20 14.03
N VAL A 606 2.18 12.96 14.52
CA VAL A 606 1.13 11.99 14.17
C VAL A 606 -0.21 12.43 14.76
N GLY A 607 -1.29 12.35 13.98
CA GLY A 607 -2.61 12.86 14.34
C GLY A 607 -2.85 14.34 14.01
N ASP A 608 -1.85 15.07 13.49
CA ASP A 608 -2.01 16.42 12.93
C ASP A 608 -1.62 16.42 11.44
N SER A 609 -2.51 16.93 10.60
CA SER A 609 -2.26 17.14 9.18
C SER A 609 -1.02 18.03 8.89
N PHE A 610 -0.66 18.98 9.75
CA PHE A 610 0.60 19.73 9.58
C PHE A 610 1.84 18.83 9.81
N GLY A 611 1.72 17.83 10.67
CA GLY A 611 2.77 16.87 10.96
C GLY A 611 2.90 15.79 9.90
N GLU A 612 1.79 15.17 9.52
CA GLU A 612 1.74 14.01 8.63
C GLU A 612 1.98 14.36 7.15
N ILE A 613 1.51 15.52 6.65
CA ILE A 613 1.66 15.87 5.24
C ILE A 613 3.14 16.07 4.87
N ARG A 614 3.54 15.49 3.74
CA ARG A 614 4.89 15.67 3.18
C ARG A 614 5.05 17.10 2.65
N HIS A 615 6.02 17.81 3.19
CA HIS A 615 6.39 19.16 2.77
C HIS A 615 7.92 19.31 2.75
N PRO A 616 8.46 20.35 2.07
CA PRO A 616 9.77 20.88 2.44
C PRO A 616 9.78 21.24 3.93
N ARG A 617 10.84 20.91 4.63
CA ARG A 617 10.99 21.15 6.08
C ARG A 617 12.33 21.81 6.36
N THR A 618 12.37 22.66 7.38
CA THR A 618 13.62 23.19 7.95
C THR A 618 13.65 22.87 9.44
N ALA A 619 14.82 22.50 9.96
CA ALA A 619 14.98 22.16 11.38
C ALA A 619 16.35 22.56 11.91
N MET A 620 16.43 22.75 13.23
CA MET A 620 17.65 23.00 13.98
C MET A 620 17.70 22.09 15.20
N GLY A 621 18.86 21.48 15.48
CA GLY A 621 19.07 20.62 16.64
C GLY A 621 20.53 20.52 17.04
N TYR A 622 20.81 19.82 18.14
CA TYR A 622 22.14 19.63 18.70
C TYR A 622 22.32 18.22 19.29
N ASP A 623 23.55 17.71 19.23
CA ASP A 623 23.95 16.44 19.84
C ASP A 623 24.40 16.61 21.30
N GLY A 624 24.86 15.52 21.93
CA GLY A 624 25.36 15.53 23.30
C GLY A 624 26.77 16.12 23.47
N GLU A 625 27.46 16.46 22.37
CA GLU A 625 28.82 17.02 22.37
C GLU A 625 28.80 18.55 22.17
N GLY A 626 27.67 19.10 21.75
CA GLY A 626 27.49 20.54 21.49
C GLY A 626 27.69 20.93 20.03
N ASN A 627 27.71 19.97 19.10
CA ASN A 627 27.66 20.26 17.68
C ASN A 627 26.21 20.61 17.29
N VAL A 628 26.03 21.60 16.41
CA VAL A 628 24.71 22.03 15.93
C VAL A 628 24.46 21.52 14.52
N TYR A 629 23.21 21.16 14.23
CA TYR A 629 22.76 20.59 12.97
C TYR A 629 21.63 21.44 12.42
N LEU A 630 21.83 22.00 11.22
CA LEU A 630 20.79 22.64 10.43
C LEU A 630 20.39 21.68 9.31
N ILE A 631 19.08 21.42 9.15
CA ILE A 631 18.57 20.51 8.13
C ILE A 631 17.53 21.23 7.27
N VAL A 632 17.63 21.08 5.95
CA VAL A 632 16.58 21.42 4.99
C VAL A 632 16.25 20.19 4.17
N VAL A 633 15.03 19.69 4.28
CA VAL A 633 14.49 18.66 3.39
C VAL A 633 13.74 19.34 2.25
N ASP A 634 14.12 19.03 1.00
CA ASP A 634 13.47 19.57 -0.20
C ASP A 634 12.10 18.90 -0.43
N GLY A 635 11.20 19.50 -1.20
CA GLY A 635 9.86 18.92 -1.38
C GLY A 635 9.00 19.59 -2.45
N ARG A 636 7.78 19.05 -2.63
CA ARG A 636 6.79 19.47 -3.65
C ARG A 636 7.26 19.31 -5.10
N ARG A 637 8.24 18.43 -5.34
CA ARG A 637 8.90 18.24 -6.64
C ARG A 637 9.02 16.74 -6.95
N PRO A 638 7.97 16.10 -7.51
CA PRO A 638 7.86 14.64 -7.67
C PRO A 638 9.13 13.89 -8.11
N LYS A 639 9.85 14.48 -9.08
CA LYS A 639 11.03 13.89 -9.73
C LYS A 639 12.38 14.25 -9.08
N LEU A 640 12.36 14.99 -7.97
CA LEU A 640 13.55 15.48 -7.27
C LEU A 640 13.47 15.22 -5.76
N SER A 641 12.40 15.68 -5.11
CA SER A 641 12.11 15.38 -3.71
C SER A 641 10.62 15.53 -3.43
N ASN A 642 10.04 14.49 -2.81
CA ASN A 642 8.66 14.47 -2.33
C ASN A 642 8.49 15.21 -0.98
N GLY A 643 9.58 15.39 -0.21
CA GLY A 643 9.54 15.99 1.13
C GLY A 643 9.12 15.02 2.24
N ALA A 644 9.04 15.57 3.46
CA ALA A 644 9.00 14.82 4.72
C ALA A 644 7.80 15.21 5.60
N SER A 645 7.29 14.23 6.35
CA SER A 645 6.51 14.44 7.57
C SER A 645 7.43 14.92 8.70
N LEU A 646 6.87 15.36 9.83
CA LEU A 646 7.65 15.66 11.03
C LEU A 646 8.29 14.40 11.64
N LEU A 647 7.67 13.23 11.49
CA LEU A 647 8.22 11.97 11.97
C LEU A 647 9.42 11.51 11.12
N ASP A 648 9.37 11.65 9.79
CA ASP A 648 10.55 11.41 8.92
C ASP A 648 11.73 12.31 9.34
N LEU A 649 11.45 13.60 9.58
CA LEU A 649 12.45 14.59 10.00
C LEU A 649 13.02 14.30 11.39
N THR A 650 12.20 13.74 12.29
CA THR A 650 12.62 13.28 13.61
C THR A 650 13.55 12.07 13.52
N ILE A 651 13.27 11.14 12.60
CA ILE A 651 14.13 9.97 12.33
C ILE A 651 15.45 10.43 11.70
N ILE A 652 15.43 11.31 10.70
CA ILE A 652 16.65 11.90 10.11
C ILE A 652 17.54 12.55 11.18
N PHE A 653 16.96 13.31 12.13
CA PHE A 653 17.74 13.85 13.25
C PHE A 653 18.37 12.75 14.12
N ARG A 654 17.62 11.70 14.45
CA ARG A 654 18.08 10.59 15.30
C ARG A 654 19.20 9.78 14.62
N ASP A 655 19.06 9.51 13.32
CA ASP A 655 20.06 8.83 12.49
C ASP A 655 21.34 9.69 12.33
N LEU A 656 21.23 11.02 12.48
CA LEU A 656 22.36 11.97 12.54
C LEU A 656 22.92 12.20 13.96
N GLY A 657 22.46 11.46 14.98
CA GLY A 657 22.95 11.58 16.36
C GLY A 657 22.43 12.81 17.14
N VAL A 658 21.50 13.59 16.58
CA VAL A 658 20.91 14.74 17.27
C VAL A 658 20.09 14.26 18.46
N THR A 659 20.29 14.89 19.62
CA THR A 659 19.61 14.53 20.88
C THR A 659 18.44 15.45 21.18
N SER A 660 18.50 16.70 20.75
CA SER A 660 17.47 17.72 21.00
C SER A 660 17.31 18.58 19.75
N GLY A 661 16.09 18.80 19.27
CA GLY A 661 15.87 19.53 18.01
C GLY A 661 14.41 19.86 17.72
N VAL A 662 14.21 20.88 16.87
CA VAL A 662 12.90 21.50 16.60
C VAL A 662 12.62 21.68 15.11
N ASN A 663 11.35 21.61 14.70
CA ASN A 663 10.92 21.99 13.36
C ASN A 663 10.63 23.49 13.25
N LEU A 664 11.37 24.16 12.38
CA LEU A 664 11.29 25.59 12.04
C LEU A 664 10.23 25.81 10.92
N ASP A 665 10.17 27.02 10.33
CA ASP A 665 9.27 27.26 9.19
C ASP A 665 9.67 26.44 7.96
N GLY A 666 8.69 26.07 7.12
CA GLY A 666 8.86 25.09 6.05
C GLY A 666 8.24 25.52 4.72
N GLY A 667 8.01 24.53 3.85
CA GLY A 667 7.40 24.77 2.54
C GLY A 667 8.24 25.72 1.68
N GLY A 668 7.64 26.83 1.24
CA GLY A 668 8.32 27.83 0.42
C GLY A 668 9.36 28.66 1.16
N SER A 669 9.37 28.62 2.50
CA SER A 669 10.40 29.27 3.31
C SER A 669 11.69 28.44 3.35
N SER A 670 11.60 27.12 3.17
CA SER A 670 12.73 26.19 3.25
C SER A 670 13.86 26.56 2.29
N THR A 671 14.97 27.01 2.87
CA THR A 671 16.13 27.55 2.17
C THR A 671 17.40 27.12 2.89
N MET A 672 18.39 26.59 2.17
CA MET A 672 19.76 26.41 2.66
C MET A 672 20.75 27.11 1.73
N ILE A 673 21.53 28.03 2.30
CA ILE A 673 22.66 28.70 1.66
C ILE A 673 23.94 28.21 2.32
N VAL A 674 24.99 27.95 1.52
CA VAL A 674 26.30 27.48 1.97
C VAL A 674 27.39 28.23 1.21
N ASP A 675 28.51 28.57 1.86
CA ASP A 675 29.69 29.12 1.21
C ASP A 675 30.58 27.98 0.64
N GLU A 676 30.75 27.96 -0.67
CA GLU A 676 31.59 27.00 -1.42
C GLU A 676 32.40 27.78 -2.46
N ASP A 677 33.39 28.57 -1.99
CA ASP A 677 34.02 29.66 -2.75
C ASP A 677 33.00 30.71 -3.27
N GLY A 678 31.96 30.96 -2.48
CA GLY A 678 30.81 31.83 -2.75
C GLY A 678 29.50 31.23 -2.25
N PHE A 679 28.54 32.09 -1.87
CA PHE A 679 27.24 31.65 -1.34
C PHE A 679 26.34 31.00 -2.40
N VAL A 680 26.13 29.68 -2.30
CA VAL A 680 25.29 28.85 -3.17
C VAL A 680 24.00 28.44 -2.46
N THR A 681 22.85 28.59 -3.13
CA THR A 681 21.60 27.96 -2.70
C THR A 681 21.64 26.46 -3.03
N LYS A 682 21.65 25.60 -2.00
CA LYS A 682 21.81 24.15 -2.16
C LYS A 682 20.50 23.42 -2.46
N ASN A 683 19.39 23.86 -1.85
CA ASN A 683 18.07 23.30 -2.12
C ASN A 683 17.36 23.95 -3.32
N SER A 684 16.20 23.45 -3.69
CA SER A 684 15.39 23.96 -4.80
C SER A 684 14.06 24.57 -4.28
N PRO A 685 14.02 25.85 -3.89
CA PRO A 685 12.87 26.48 -3.20
C PRO A 685 11.51 26.16 -3.83
N SER A 686 10.52 25.75 -3.03
CA SER A 686 9.24 25.22 -3.59
C SER A 686 8.41 26.27 -4.33
N ASP A 687 8.61 27.55 -4.01
CA ASP A 687 7.91 28.68 -4.63
C ASP A 687 8.55 29.11 -5.97
N GLY A 688 9.61 28.41 -6.42
CA GLY A 688 10.37 28.71 -7.64
C GLY A 688 11.43 29.81 -7.49
N ALA A 689 11.45 30.51 -6.35
CA ALA A 689 12.43 31.53 -5.99
C ALA A 689 12.68 31.54 -4.47
N LEU A 690 13.76 32.20 -4.03
CA LEU A 690 14.02 32.44 -2.60
C LEU A 690 12.91 33.30 -1.99
N ARG A 691 12.21 32.78 -0.98
CA ARG A 691 11.20 33.52 -0.22
C ARG A 691 11.88 34.51 0.74
N LYS A 692 11.28 35.69 0.93
CA LYS A 692 11.66 36.60 2.02
C LYS A 692 10.96 36.18 3.32
N VAL A 693 11.75 35.80 4.32
CA VAL A 693 11.35 35.34 5.66
C VAL A 693 11.68 36.41 6.70
N PHE A 694 11.15 36.30 7.92
CA PHE A 694 11.44 37.27 9.00
C PHE A 694 12.90 37.17 9.48
N ASN A 695 13.35 35.97 9.85
CA ASN A 695 14.71 35.71 10.34
C ASN A 695 15.26 34.36 9.85
N SER A 696 16.56 34.16 10.11
CA SER A 696 17.35 33.00 9.70
C SER A 696 18.29 32.55 10.81
N VAL A 697 18.68 31.27 10.80
CA VAL A 697 19.80 30.76 11.61
C VAL A 697 21.03 30.75 10.72
N LEU A 698 22.08 31.48 11.11
CA LEU A 698 23.37 31.50 10.41
C LEU A 698 24.46 30.82 11.24
N ILE A 699 25.45 30.25 10.56
CA ILE A 699 26.64 29.62 11.14
C ILE A 699 27.86 30.44 10.74
N LYS A 700 28.60 30.95 11.72
CA LYS A 700 29.89 31.65 11.53
C LYS A 700 31.03 30.65 11.27
N LYS A 701 32.02 31.07 10.48
CA LYS A 701 33.28 30.33 10.25
C LYS A 701 34.13 30.23 11.53
#